data_AF-A0A1F6GWF6-F1
#
_entry.id   AF-A0A1F6GWF6-F1
#
_cell.length_a   1.000
_cell.length_b   1.000
_cell.length_c   1.000
_cell.angle_alpha   90.00
_cell.angle_beta   90.00
_cell.angle_gamma   90.00
#
_symmetry.space_group_name_H-M   'P 1'
#
loop_
_entity.id
_entity.type
_entity.pdbx_description
1 polymer ?
#
loop_
_entity_poly.entity_id
_entity_poly.type
_entity_poly.pdbx_seq_one_letter_code
_entity_poly.pdbx_strand_id
1 'polypeptide(L)'
;MESAERQKINQQAEFVTDTFEIKFLSRSADGLEIVTDQKLLRHAPNTPLPFAERIAKERAREKKQFRTGTDFAPKVGIRNPRLEGNQLIVDVMPVTFPTFKAISEADISTNEREIANPSATSLILVTTEPDGSHKFILQHRSPKNFFYGDIPGASAAGYLDAKLHTTGNDKGKIDAVTTDSIKANGAKEMREEIGLYPRDIEDLKITGLASDKVRVHDEFLLSAKTKLSAREILFRSGLGDTHRFVEQALIIDADKETVNKLLTEVKCPLPPTHLAAFIAAEYAIILEEEGLEVAEEWKREIQGGVKRNYREIDEMVQRFYLYNFQVVDDVPEGKPARNTRGYDPAYLPSQQGLPDIDSELERVGIKTKELQRTVDEVMVFDVDGVLTIPDERLFDREVMEHIAQVLKRGEPVILNTGRSISWLQEKIVARLYHAHNLTDVTALQNLFMIAEKGGAWMGFNERGLMDPVPHRDASVSVPESLQKKVREIVSDEFANTMFFDETKVSMISVEMNEGIDLKNPEQEEMFREGQKRLVERLKQLLKSEGLDTDLKIDPTTIATDIQNKHVGKDFAMQRAVAWLKQRHIFPKKYITFGDSESDFAMAQHLHQAGSDVEHVHVGKSAIPEGVSFPVVITEGKYNKGTNEYLKSKEPIS
;
A
#
# COMPACT_ATOMS: atom_id res chain seq x y z
N MET A 1 -21.56 -15.15 46.92
CA MET A 1 -22.26 -14.25 46.00
C MET A 1 -21.49 -14.09 44.67
N GLU A 2 -20.16 -14.01 44.67
CA GLU A 2 -19.34 -13.87 43.45
C GLU A 2 -19.45 -14.99 42.39
N SER A 3 -19.74 -16.24 42.75
CA SER A 3 -19.81 -17.33 41.76
C SER A 3 -21.08 -17.31 40.91
N ALA A 4 -22.20 -16.85 41.46
CA ALA A 4 -23.49 -16.80 40.78
C ALA A 4 -23.59 -15.60 39.82
N GLU A 5 -22.97 -14.47 40.17
CA GLU A 5 -22.80 -13.33 39.26
C GLU A 5 -21.86 -13.67 38.10
N ARG A 6 -20.71 -14.31 38.36
CA ARG A 6 -19.79 -14.76 37.30
C ARG A 6 -20.46 -15.72 36.30
N GLN A 7 -21.32 -16.63 36.77
CA GLN A 7 -22.10 -17.53 35.91
C GLN A 7 -23.20 -16.81 35.11
N LYS A 8 -23.90 -15.83 35.71
CA LYS A 8 -24.94 -15.05 35.01
C LYS A 8 -24.38 -14.23 33.86
N ILE A 9 -23.22 -13.62 34.06
CA ILE A 9 -22.65 -12.80 32.99
C ILE A 9 -22.20 -13.73 31.82
N ASN A 10 -21.78 -14.98 32.05
CA ASN A 10 -21.35 -15.94 31.01
C ASN A 10 -22.45 -16.29 30.00
N GLN A 11 -23.72 -16.22 30.39
CA GLN A 11 -24.86 -16.49 29.51
C GLN A 11 -25.35 -15.25 28.72
N GLN A 12 -24.89 -14.05 29.08
CA GLN A 12 -25.36 -12.80 28.46
C GLN A 12 -24.39 -12.24 27.42
N ALA A 13 -23.13 -12.67 27.40
CA ALA A 13 -22.06 -12.10 26.58
C ALA A 13 -21.91 -12.76 25.19
N GLU A 14 -23.01 -13.05 24.50
CA GLU A 14 -22.99 -13.57 23.12
C GLU A 14 -23.59 -12.56 22.14
N PHE A 15 -22.98 -12.42 20.95
CA PHE A 15 -23.53 -11.68 19.81
C PHE A 15 -23.73 -12.66 18.66
N VAL A 16 -24.98 -12.90 18.27
CA VAL A 16 -25.34 -13.94 17.31
C VAL A 16 -26.04 -13.32 16.11
N THR A 17 -25.42 -13.47 14.94
CA THR A 17 -26.02 -13.14 13.63
C THR A 17 -26.22 -14.40 12.78
N ASP A 18 -26.78 -14.21 11.59
CA ASP A 18 -26.91 -15.27 10.59
C ASP A 18 -25.55 -15.60 9.95
N THR A 19 -24.57 -14.68 10.04
CA THR A 19 -23.25 -14.79 9.38
C THR A 19 -22.09 -15.08 10.34
N PHE A 20 -22.21 -14.75 11.63
CA PHE A 20 -21.19 -15.05 12.64
C PHE A 20 -21.76 -15.09 14.07
N GLU A 21 -20.95 -15.60 14.98
CA GLU A 21 -21.19 -15.56 16.42
C GLU A 21 -19.96 -15.01 17.14
N ILE A 22 -20.16 -14.16 18.15
CA ILE A 22 -19.11 -13.66 19.04
C ILE A 22 -19.38 -14.16 20.45
N LYS A 23 -18.35 -14.73 21.07
CA LYS A 23 -18.25 -14.93 22.51
C LYS A 23 -17.30 -13.86 23.05
N PHE A 24 -17.84 -12.86 23.73
CA PHE A 24 -16.99 -11.81 24.34
C PHE A 24 -16.29 -12.39 25.56
N LEU A 25 -15.01 -12.08 25.70
CA LEU A 25 -14.15 -12.65 26.74
C LEU A 25 -13.61 -11.59 27.70
N SER A 26 -14.23 -10.41 27.74
CA SER A 26 -13.85 -9.31 28.62
C SER A 26 -14.42 -9.48 30.05
N ARG A 27 -13.77 -10.27 30.90
CA ARG A 27 -14.02 -10.23 32.36
C ARG A 27 -12.82 -10.22 33.29
N SER A 28 -11.60 -10.23 32.76
CA SER A 28 -10.40 -9.96 33.55
C SER A 28 -9.50 -8.97 32.82
N ALA A 29 -8.95 -8.02 33.58
CA ALA A 29 -7.96 -7.05 33.10
C ALA A 29 -6.72 -7.74 32.49
N ASP A 30 -6.43 -8.97 32.92
CA ASP A 30 -5.25 -9.74 32.54
C ASP A 30 -5.40 -10.49 31.20
N GLY A 31 -6.60 -10.51 30.60
CA GLY A 31 -6.91 -11.30 29.41
C GLY A 31 -7.08 -12.79 29.70
N LEU A 32 -7.07 -13.61 28.64
CA LEU A 32 -7.29 -15.06 28.72
C LEU A 32 -5.99 -15.83 28.90
N GLU A 33 -6.05 -16.92 29.66
CA GLU A 33 -5.04 -17.98 29.64
C GLU A 33 -5.45 -19.06 28.64
N ILE A 34 -4.59 -19.31 27.66
CA ILE A 34 -4.81 -20.32 26.62
C ILE A 34 -4.03 -21.57 26.97
N VAL A 35 -4.74 -22.70 26.97
CA VAL A 35 -4.17 -24.01 27.23
C VAL A 35 -4.39 -24.89 26.00
N THR A 36 -3.30 -25.43 25.46
CA THR A 36 -3.40 -26.45 24.41
C THR A 36 -3.73 -27.79 25.06
N ASP A 37 -4.86 -28.41 24.69
CA ASP A 37 -5.08 -29.83 25.00
C ASP A 37 -4.15 -30.63 24.08
N GLN A 38 -2.94 -30.94 24.55
CA GLN A 38 -1.94 -31.68 23.78
C GLN A 38 -2.41 -33.12 23.56
N LYS A 39 -3.21 -33.34 22.51
CA LYS A 39 -3.56 -34.67 22.00
C LYS A 39 -3.11 -34.84 20.58
N LEU A 40 -1.82 -34.62 20.36
CA LEU A 40 -1.13 -35.32 19.29
C LEU A 40 -0.39 -36.50 19.91
N LEU A 41 -1.17 -37.57 20.16
CA LEU A 41 -0.65 -38.93 19.98
C LEU A 41 0.19 -38.88 18.72
N ARG A 42 1.47 -39.31 18.78
CA ARG A 42 2.32 -39.54 17.62
C ARG A 42 1.38 -39.87 16.46
N HIS A 43 1.24 -38.98 15.48
CA HIS A 43 0.70 -39.43 14.21
C HIS A 43 1.76 -40.42 13.74
N ALA A 44 1.57 -41.69 14.09
CA ALA A 44 2.18 -42.76 13.36
C ALA A 44 1.88 -42.41 11.90
N PRO A 45 2.86 -42.46 11.00
CA PRO A 45 2.68 -42.13 9.58
C PRO A 45 1.46 -42.79 8.91
N ASN A 46 0.82 -43.75 9.59
CA ASN A 46 -0.26 -44.60 9.13
C ASN A 46 -1.57 -44.47 9.95
N THR A 47 -1.74 -43.50 10.86
CA THR A 47 -3.07 -43.27 11.48
C THR A 47 -3.93 -42.50 10.49
N PRO A 48 -4.96 -43.11 9.87
CA PRO A 48 -5.75 -42.42 8.87
C PRO A 48 -6.61 -41.38 9.58
N LEU A 49 -6.41 -40.10 9.25
CA LEU A 49 -7.51 -39.15 9.39
C LEU A 49 -8.68 -39.67 8.54
N PRO A 50 -9.94 -39.53 8.97
CA PRO A 50 -11.06 -39.64 8.03
C PRO A 50 -10.72 -38.78 6.79
N PHE A 51 -10.80 -39.35 5.59
CA PHE A 51 -10.49 -38.65 4.33
C PHE A 51 -9.01 -38.25 4.12
N ALA A 52 -8.07 -38.89 4.84
CA ALA A 52 -6.62 -38.64 4.76
C ALA A 52 -6.04 -38.65 3.34
N GLU A 53 -6.56 -39.48 2.43
CA GLU A 53 -6.07 -39.55 1.04
C GLU A 53 -6.27 -38.23 0.28
N ARG A 54 -7.44 -37.59 0.44
CA ARG A 54 -7.74 -36.31 -0.20
C ARG A 54 -6.94 -35.17 0.41
N ILE A 55 -6.89 -35.11 1.74
CA ILE A 55 -6.06 -34.14 2.49
C ILE A 55 -4.59 -34.27 2.09
N ALA A 56 -4.07 -35.50 1.99
CA ALA A 56 -2.70 -35.77 1.54
C ALA A 56 -2.46 -35.34 0.10
N LYS A 57 -3.42 -35.54 -0.80
CA LYS A 57 -3.35 -35.12 -2.21
C LYS A 57 -3.30 -33.59 -2.35
N GLU A 58 -4.16 -32.86 -1.65
CA GLU A 58 -4.13 -31.39 -1.69
C GLU A 58 -2.87 -30.83 -1.03
N ARG A 59 -2.45 -31.41 0.10
CA ARG A 59 -1.18 -31.08 0.74
C ARG A 59 0.02 -31.37 -0.16
N ALA A 60 -0.03 -32.37 -1.04
CA ALA A 60 1.06 -32.63 -1.99
C ALA A 60 1.21 -31.51 -3.04
N ARG A 61 0.11 -30.87 -3.43
CA ARG A 61 0.04 -29.77 -4.42
C ARG A 61 0.46 -28.41 -3.86
N GLU A 62 0.40 -28.24 -2.55
CA GLU A 62 0.72 -26.98 -1.87
C GLU A 62 2.19 -26.56 -2.05
N LYS A 63 2.49 -25.27 -2.22
CA LYS A 63 3.88 -24.79 -2.30
C LYS A 63 4.61 -25.05 -0.98
N LYS A 64 5.88 -25.44 -1.04
CA LYS A 64 6.70 -25.84 0.13
C LYS A 64 6.67 -24.80 1.27
N GLN A 65 6.71 -23.51 0.93
CA GLN A 65 6.69 -22.39 1.88
C GLN A 65 5.48 -22.37 2.84
N PHE A 66 4.36 -22.98 2.44
CA PHE A 66 3.16 -23.03 3.27
C PHE A 66 3.04 -24.31 4.11
N ARG A 67 3.88 -25.32 3.79
CA ARG A 67 3.94 -26.59 4.51
C ARG A 67 5.01 -26.64 5.57
N THR A 68 6.05 -25.82 5.43
CA THR A 68 7.24 -25.85 6.28
C THR A 68 7.52 -24.47 6.88
N GLY A 69 7.66 -24.41 8.20
CA GLY A 69 8.21 -23.26 8.90
C GLY A 69 9.73 -23.19 8.81
N THR A 70 10.33 -22.37 9.68
CA THR A 70 11.79 -22.35 9.91
C THR A 70 12.32 -23.76 10.19
N ASP A 71 13.50 -24.09 9.70
CA ASP A 71 14.14 -25.43 9.84
C ASP A 71 13.41 -26.59 9.16
N PHE A 72 12.59 -26.30 8.13
CA PHE A 72 11.79 -27.28 7.39
C PHE A 72 10.76 -28.04 8.25
N ALA A 73 10.46 -27.55 9.46
CA ALA A 73 9.47 -28.12 10.35
C ALA A 73 8.05 -28.04 9.75
N PRO A 74 7.27 -29.14 9.71
CA PRO A 74 5.90 -29.10 9.23
C PRO A 74 5.02 -28.14 10.03
N LYS A 75 4.25 -27.30 9.36
CA LYS A 75 3.18 -26.52 9.98
C LYS A 75 1.97 -27.41 10.29
N VAL A 76 1.27 -27.10 11.37
CA VAL A 76 0.01 -27.74 11.80
C VAL A 76 -1.01 -26.65 12.13
N GLY A 77 -2.29 -26.92 11.84
CA GLY A 77 -3.37 -25.94 12.02
C GLY A 77 -4.04 -26.07 13.38
N ILE A 78 -4.25 -24.92 14.02
CA ILE A 78 -5.00 -24.77 15.26
C ILE A 78 -6.49 -24.65 14.92
N ARG A 79 -7.37 -25.28 15.70
CA ARG A 79 -8.81 -25.36 15.43
C ARG A 79 -9.66 -25.51 16.68
N ASN A 80 -10.98 -25.38 16.49
CA ASN A 80 -12.02 -25.62 17.49
C ASN A 80 -11.73 -24.97 18.87
N PRO A 81 -11.39 -23.67 18.93
CA PRO A 81 -11.31 -22.95 20.18
C PRO A 81 -12.63 -23.06 20.94
N ARG A 82 -12.56 -23.55 22.17
CA ARG A 82 -13.72 -23.70 23.04
C ARG A 82 -13.39 -23.19 24.43
N LEU A 83 -14.35 -22.53 25.04
CA LEU A 83 -14.23 -22.05 26.42
C LEU A 83 -14.63 -23.16 27.38
N GLU A 84 -13.70 -23.57 28.25
CA GLU A 84 -13.95 -24.50 29.34
C GLU A 84 -13.60 -23.81 30.67
N GLY A 85 -14.63 -23.38 31.41
CA GLY A 85 -14.44 -22.56 32.61
C GLY A 85 -13.84 -21.20 32.29
N ASN A 86 -12.62 -20.94 32.76
CA ASN A 86 -11.85 -19.71 32.51
C ASN A 86 -10.70 -19.91 31.50
N GLN A 87 -10.59 -21.09 30.89
CA GLN A 87 -9.52 -21.42 29.96
C GLN A 87 -10.10 -21.62 28.57
N LEU A 88 -9.36 -21.14 27.56
CA LEU A 88 -9.66 -21.48 26.18
C LEU A 88 -8.84 -22.70 25.78
N ILE A 89 -9.52 -23.73 25.31
CA ILE A 89 -8.92 -24.96 24.83
C ILE A 89 -8.99 -24.98 23.31
N VAL A 90 -7.87 -25.31 22.69
CA VAL A 90 -7.76 -25.47 21.24
C VAL A 90 -7.32 -26.88 20.88
N ASP A 91 -7.79 -27.34 19.73
CA ASP A 91 -7.31 -28.56 19.10
C ASP A 91 -6.18 -28.23 18.14
N VAL A 92 -5.26 -29.18 17.95
CA VAL A 92 -4.19 -29.07 16.97
C VAL A 92 -4.21 -30.31 16.08
N MET A 93 -4.24 -30.13 14.76
CA MET A 93 -4.11 -31.25 13.81
C MET A 93 -3.22 -30.89 12.60
N PRO A 94 -2.68 -31.87 11.86
CA PRO A 94 -1.71 -31.63 10.79
C PRO A 94 -2.36 -31.21 9.47
N VAL A 95 -3.43 -30.41 9.52
CA VAL A 95 -4.07 -29.80 8.35
C VAL A 95 -3.75 -28.31 8.38
N THR A 96 -3.00 -27.82 7.39
CA THR A 96 -2.60 -26.40 7.26
C THR A 96 -3.73 -25.58 6.65
N PHE A 97 -3.66 -24.25 6.80
CA PHE A 97 -4.63 -23.36 6.18
C PHE A 97 -4.80 -23.57 4.66
N PRO A 98 -3.74 -23.68 3.83
CA PRO A 98 -3.96 -23.89 2.39
C PRO A 98 -4.54 -25.25 2.05
N THR A 99 -4.31 -26.25 2.90
CA THR A 99 -5.01 -27.54 2.78
C THR A 99 -6.50 -27.37 3.06
N PHE A 100 -6.89 -26.62 4.10
CA PHE A 100 -8.29 -26.23 4.32
C PHE A 100 -8.87 -25.47 3.13
N LYS A 101 -8.14 -24.48 2.59
CA LYS A 101 -8.58 -23.70 1.41
C LYS A 101 -8.93 -24.59 0.22
N ALA A 102 -8.03 -25.51 -0.15
CA ALA A 102 -8.25 -26.42 -1.27
C ALA A 102 -9.46 -27.35 -1.04
N ILE A 103 -9.80 -27.62 0.22
CA ILE A 103 -10.92 -28.47 0.61
C ILE A 103 -12.23 -27.67 0.66
N SER A 104 -12.22 -26.41 1.12
CA SER A 104 -13.41 -25.55 1.23
C SER A 104 -13.91 -25.04 -0.12
N GLU A 105 -13.06 -25.01 -1.15
CA GLU A 105 -13.43 -24.67 -2.54
C GLU A 105 -14.18 -25.79 -3.27
N ALA A 106 -14.43 -26.94 -2.63
CA ALA A 106 -15.11 -28.09 -3.21
C ALA A 106 -16.34 -28.50 -2.37
N ASP A 107 -17.35 -29.12 -3.01
CA ASP A 107 -18.51 -29.68 -2.29
C ASP A 107 -18.03 -30.75 -1.30
N ILE A 108 -18.13 -30.44 -0.01
CA ILE A 108 -17.69 -31.30 1.09
C ILE A 108 -18.77 -31.43 2.15
N SER A 109 -18.73 -32.55 2.88
CA SER A 109 -19.64 -32.83 3.98
C SER A 109 -19.38 -31.91 5.19
N THR A 110 -20.40 -31.70 6.03
CA THR A 110 -20.27 -30.93 7.29
C THR A 110 -19.13 -31.43 8.19
N ASN A 111 -18.93 -32.75 8.24
CA ASN A 111 -17.87 -33.37 9.04
C ASN A 111 -16.47 -33.02 8.54
N GLU A 112 -16.25 -32.91 7.22
CA GLU A 112 -14.95 -32.49 6.66
C GLU A 112 -14.66 -31.00 6.95
N ARG A 113 -15.71 -30.16 6.98
CA ARG A 113 -15.60 -28.73 7.36
C ARG A 113 -15.20 -28.58 8.82
N GLU A 114 -15.87 -29.28 9.73
CA GLU A 114 -15.54 -29.27 11.16
C GLU A 114 -14.14 -29.79 11.44
N ILE A 115 -13.70 -30.85 10.76
CA ILE A 115 -12.33 -31.35 10.89
C ILE A 115 -11.34 -30.27 10.47
N ALA A 116 -11.60 -29.51 9.42
CA ALA A 116 -10.62 -28.58 8.86
C ALA A 116 -10.64 -27.16 9.48
N ASN A 117 -11.76 -26.76 10.09
CA ASN A 117 -12.08 -25.46 10.72
C ASN A 117 -10.87 -24.71 11.31
N PRO A 118 -10.15 -23.86 10.54
CA PRO A 118 -8.91 -23.27 11.01
C PRO A 118 -9.19 -22.11 11.98
N SER A 119 -8.23 -21.85 12.86
CA SER A 119 -8.22 -20.65 13.67
C SER A 119 -7.33 -19.56 13.07
N ALA A 120 -7.75 -18.31 13.23
CA ALA A 120 -7.02 -17.11 12.83
C ALA A 120 -7.04 -16.07 13.95
N THR A 121 -6.31 -14.99 13.77
CA THR A 121 -6.37 -13.80 14.62
C THR A 121 -6.87 -12.62 13.81
N SER A 122 -7.66 -11.77 14.43
CA SER A 122 -8.12 -10.50 13.84
C SER A 122 -7.96 -9.40 14.87
N LEU A 123 -7.16 -8.40 14.50
CA LEU A 123 -6.69 -7.33 15.38
C LEU A 123 -7.32 -6.01 14.98
N ILE A 124 -7.90 -5.34 15.97
CA ILE A 124 -8.31 -3.94 15.88
C ILE A 124 -7.33 -3.08 16.67
N LEU A 125 -6.83 -2.04 16.03
CA LEU A 125 -6.02 -1.01 16.64
C LEU A 125 -6.86 0.23 16.89
N VAL A 126 -6.67 0.79 18.08
CA VAL A 126 -7.25 2.06 18.50
C VAL A 126 -6.11 3.03 18.77
N THR A 127 -6.19 4.23 18.22
CA THR A 127 -5.29 5.33 18.57
C THR A 127 -6.04 6.41 19.33
N THR A 128 -5.34 7.12 20.21
CA THR A 128 -5.85 8.31 20.90
C THR A 128 -5.09 9.52 20.38
N GLU A 129 -5.81 10.45 19.79
CA GLU A 129 -5.25 11.69 19.26
C GLU A 129 -4.94 12.69 20.39
N PRO A 130 -4.09 13.71 20.16
CA PRO A 130 -3.74 14.70 21.17
C PRO A 130 -4.93 15.49 21.75
N ASP A 131 -6.05 15.56 21.02
CA ASP A 131 -7.29 16.19 21.46
C ASP A 131 -8.16 15.27 22.35
N GLY A 132 -7.71 14.03 22.59
CA GLY A 132 -8.40 13.02 23.37
C GLY A 132 -9.39 12.18 22.58
N SER A 133 -9.59 12.44 21.28
CA SER A 133 -10.46 11.62 20.44
C SER A 133 -9.82 10.25 20.16
N HIS A 134 -10.64 9.21 20.10
CA HIS A 134 -10.21 7.87 19.72
C HIS A 134 -10.49 7.63 18.24
N LYS A 135 -9.56 6.98 17.53
CA LYS A 135 -9.75 6.56 16.14
C LYS A 135 -9.51 5.07 16.00
N PHE A 136 -10.34 4.41 15.22
CA PHE A 136 -10.09 3.05 14.77
C PHE A 136 -9.24 3.05 13.50
N ILE A 137 -8.29 2.11 13.44
CA ILE A 137 -7.53 1.84 12.22
C ILE A 137 -8.13 0.61 11.57
N LEU A 138 -8.78 0.80 10.44
CA LEU A 138 -9.28 -0.28 9.60
C LEU A 138 -8.33 -0.51 8.43
N GLN A 139 -8.37 -1.70 7.85
CA GLN A 139 -7.65 -1.99 6.62
C GLN A 139 -8.62 -1.87 5.44
N HIS A 140 -8.31 -1.06 4.44
CA HIS A 140 -8.97 -1.09 3.12
C HIS A 140 -8.22 -2.05 2.20
N ARG A 141 -8.91 -3.13 1.84
CA ARG A 141 -8.29 -4.23 1.11
C ARG A 141 -8.18 -3.92 -0.37
N SER A 142 -7.02 -4.21 -0.94
CA SER A 142 -6.79 -4.06 -2.39
C SER A 142 -7.80 -4.89 -3.20
N PRO A 143 -8.24 -4.43 -4.38
CA PRO A 143 -9.05 -5.26 -5.29
C PRO A 143 -8.39 -6.58 -5.69
N LYS A 144 -7.06 -6.69 -5.53
CA LYS A 144 -6.29 -7.93 -5.76
C LYS A 144 -6.34 -8.91 -4.58
N ASN A 145 -6.92 -8.52 -3.44
CA ASN A 145 -7.11 -9.42 -2.32
C ASN A 145 -8.05 -10.56 -2.75
N PHE A 146 -7.60 -11.79 -2.54
CA PHE A 146 -8.28 -12.97 -3.07
C PHE A 146 -9.64 -13.23 -2.41
N PHE A 147 -9.78 -12.86 -1.13
CA PHE A 147 -10.93 -13.20 -0.29
C PHE A 147 -11.90 -12.06 -0.09
N TYR A 148 -11.40 -10.83 -0.05
CA TYR A 148 -12.15 -9.67 0.39
C TYR A 148 -11.58 -8.46 -0.35
N GLY A 149 -11.76 -8.43 -1.67
CA GLY A 149 -11.27 -7.34 -2.50
C GLY A 149 -12.17 -6.12 -2.40
N ASP A 150 -11.56 -4.95 -2.21
CA ASP A 150 -12.24 -3.65 -2.20
C ASP A 150 -13.30 -3.48 -1.09
N ILE A 151 -13.00 -4.00 0.10
CA ILE A 151 -13.83 -3.83 1.30
C ILE A 151 -12.97 -3.49 2.53
N PRO A 152 -13.52 -2.83 3.54
CA PRO A 152 -12.81 -2.61 4.79
C PRO A 152 -12.78 -3.88 5.67
N GLY A 153 -11.80 -3.96 6.55
CA GLY A 153 -11.63 -5.07 7.50
C GLY A 153 -10.85 -4.65 8.75
N ALA A 154 -10.50 -5.64 9.57
CA ALA A 154 -9.68 -5.46 10.76
C ALA A 154 -8.31 -4.83 10.41
N SER A 155 -7.66 -4.19 11.38
CA SER A 155 -6.35 -3.55 11.18
C SER A 155 -5.31 -4.52 10.68
N ALA A 156 -5.35 -5.75 11.20
CA ALA A 156 -4.55 -6.85 10.69
C ALA A 156 -5.26 -8.18 10.96
N ALA A 157 -5.17 -9.13 10.04
CA ALA A 157 -5.73 -10.46 10.26
C ALA A 157 -4.92 -11.56 9.58
N GLY A 158 -4.85 -12.74 10.19
CA GLY A 158 -4.14 -13.85 9.59
C GLY A 158 -4.27 -15.16 10.33
N TYR A 159 -4.04 -16.25 9.61
CA TYR A 159 -4.18 -17.60 10.12
C TYR A 159 -3.14 -17.93 11.18
N LEU A 160 -3.57 -18.77 12.13
CA LEU A 160 -2.73 -19.21 13.23
C LEU A 160 -2.21 -20.63 12.95
N ASP A 161 -0.90 -20.74 12.73
CA ASP A 161 -0.21 -22.02 12.57
C ASP A 161 0.67 -22.31 13.80
N ALA A 162 0.74 -23.58 14.21
CA ALA A 162 1.78 -24.07 15.12
C ALA A 162 2.84 -24.88 14.35
N LYS A 163 4.01 -25.13 14.94
CA LYS A 163 5.07 -25.95 14.32
C LYS A 163 5.19 -27.31 15.00
N LEU A 164 5.47 -28.33 14.19
CA LEU A 164 5.89 -29.66 14.65
C LEU A 164 7.42 -29.73 14.70
N HIS A 165 8.00 -29.91 15.88
CA HIS A 165 9.46 -30.04 16.02
C HIS A 165 9.96 -31.34 15.40
N THR A 166 10.95 -31.23 14.51
CA THR A 166 11.52 -32.38 13.77
C THR A 166 12.85 -32.88 14.33
N THR A 167 13.48 -32.09 15.22
CA THR A 167 14.81 -32.34 15.80
C THR A 167 14.82 -31.98 17.30
N GLY A 168 15.87 -32.38 18.03
CA GLY A 168 16.05 -32.04 19.45
C GLY A 168 15.17 -32.86 20.43
N ASN A 169 15.18 -32.43 21.71
CA ASN A 169 14.45 -33.09 22.80
C ASN A 169 12.92 -33.01 22.67
N ASP A 170 12.44 -32.04 21.88
CA ASP A 170 11.02 -31.84 21.62
C ASP A 170 10.57 -32.46 20.29
N LYS A 171 11.43 -33.26 19.65
CA LYS A 171 11.08 -33.97 18.41
C LYS A 171 9.76 -34.74 18.54
N GLY A 172 8.83 -34.43 17.64
CA GLY A 172 7.48 -35.00 17.60
C GLY A 172 6.45 -34.28 18.48
N LYS A 173 6.84 -33.24 19.22
CA LYS A 173 5.94 -32.33 19.92
C LYS A 173 5.62 -31.12 19.05
N ILE A 174 4.55 -30.42 19.41
CA ILE A 174 4.15 -29.17 18.78
C ILE A 174 4.34 -28.01 19.75
N ASP A 175 4.61 -26.83 19.19
CA ASP A 175 4.62 -25.57 19.93
C ASP A 175 3.35 -25.47 20.82
N ALA A 176 3.52 -25.11 22.09
CA ALA A 176 2.38 -24.80 22.93
C ALA A 176 1.66 -23.56 22.37
N VAL A 177 0.36 -23.66 22.15
CA VAL A 177 -0.49 -22.50 21.88
C VAL A 177 -0.81 -21.85 23.21
N THR A 178 -0.23 -20.68 23.42
CA THR A 178 -0.38 -19.85 24.61
C THR A 178 -0.95 -18.49 24.23
N THR A 179 -1.38 -17.72 25.23
CA THR A 179 -1.79 -16.33 25.06
C THR A 179 -0.72 -15.51 24.32
N ASP A 180 0.54 -15.69 24.69
CA ASP A 180 1.67 -15.00 24.05
C ASP A 180 1.84 -15.40 22.58
N SER A 181 1.61 -16.68 22.24
CA SER A 181 1.71 -17.14 20.86
C SER A 181 0.64 -16.52 19.96
N ILE A 182 -0.58 -16.31 20.48
CA ILE A 182 -1.67 -15.67 19.75
C ILE A 182 -1.40 -14.18 19.56
N LYS A 183 -0.96 -13.50 20.63
CA LYS A 183 -0.54 -12.10 20.56
C LYS A 183 0.62 -11.91 19.58
N ALA A 184 1.59 -12.83 19.56
CA ALA A 184 2.70 -12.81 18.63
C ALA A 184 2.25 -12.98 17.17
N ASN A 185 1.22 -13.80 16.92
CA ASN A 185 0.63 -13.91 15.59
C ASN A 185 -0.02 -12.60 15.14
N GLY A 186 -0.88 -12.00 15.98
CA GLY A 186 -1.48 -10.70 15.68
C GLY A 186 -0.44 -9.61 15.41
N ALA A 187 0.63 -9.57 16.20
CA ALA A 187 1.73 -8.63 16.00
C ALA A 187 2.56 -8.90 14.72
N LYS A 188 2.68 -10.17 14.30
CA LYS A 188 3.30 -10.53 13.01
C LYS A 188 2.46 -10.02 11.85
N GLU A 189 1.15 -10.30 11.84
CA GLU A 189 0.25 -9.86 10.78
C GLU A 189 0.19 -8.32 10.72
N MET A 190 0.13 -7.66 11.88
CA MET A 190 0.20 -6.19 11.98
C MET A 190 1.43 -5.61 11.28
N ARG A 191 2.61 -6.23 11.45
CA ARG A 191 3.82 -5.79 10.77
C ARG A 191 3.75 -6.02 9.26
N GLU A 192 3.23 -7.17 8.84
CA GLU A 192 3.16 -7.55 7.44
C GLU A 192 2.13 -6.74 6.65
N GLU A 193 0.99 -6.40 7.28
CA GLU A 193 -0.15 -5.75 6.62
C GLU A 193 -0.16 -4.22 6.75
N ILE A 194 0.26 -3.67 7.89
CA ILE A 194 0.19 -2.21 8.14
C ILE A 194 1.52 -1.60 8.63
N GLY A 195 2.62 -2.37 8.59
CA GLY A 195 3.96 -1.84 8.82
C GLY A 195 4.27 -1.42 10.26
N LEU A 196 3.44 -1.81 11.23
CA LEU A 196 3.67 -1.50 12.65
C LEU A 196 4.43 -2.62 13.36
N TYR A 197 5.25 -2.25 14.35
CA TYR A 197 6.02 -3.19 15.15
C TYR A 197 5.42 -3.34 16.56
N PRO A 198 5.74 -4.43 17.29
CA PRO A 198 5.28 -4.60 18.67
C PRO A 198 5.57 -3.41 19.61
N ARG A 199 6.63 -2.64 19.33
CA ARG A 199 6.98 -1.43 20.11
C ARG A 199 6.00 -0.26 19.92
N ASP A 200 5.30 -0.23 18.79
CA ASP A 200 4.40 0.86 18.38
C ASP A 200 2.99 0.71 19.01
N ILE A 201 2.74 -0.41 19.70
CA ILE A 201 1.47 -0.69 20.38
C ILE A 201 1.66 -0.93 21.87
N GLU A 202 0.55 -0.92 22.60
CA GLU A 202 0.43 -1.29 24.00
C GLU A 202 -0.92 -1.95 24.27
N ASP A 203 -1.05 -2.61 25.42
CA ASP A 203 -2.31 -3.18 25.87
C ASP A 203 -2.96 -4.19 24.89
N LEU A 204 -2.13 -4.95 24.16
CA LEU A 204 -2.61 -6.01 23.27
C LEU A 204 -3.32 -7.11 24.08
N LYS A 205 -4.63 -7.21 23.88
CA LYS A 205 -5.56 -8.10 24.61
C LYS A 205 -6.31 -9.01 23.64
N ILE A 206 -6.71 -10.17 24.14
CA ILE A 206 -7.68 -11.04 23.47
C ILE A 206 -9.05 -10.65 24.00
N THR A 207 -9.89 -10.05 23.16
CA THR A 207 -11.19 -9.47 23.54
C THR A 207 -12.34 -10.47 23.37
N GLY A 208 -12.16 -11.48 22.54
CA GLY A 208 -13.21 -12.46 22.28
C GLY A 208 -12.79 -13.57 21.33
N LEU A 209 -13.77 -14.41 21.01
CA LEU A 209 -13.69 -15.43 19.98
C LEU A 209 -14.89 -15.26 19.05
N ALA A 210 -14.65 -15.23 17.74
CA ALA A 210 -15.71 -15.26 16.74
C ALA A 210 -15.70 -16.54 15.93
N SER A 211 -16.87 -17.03 15.55
CA SER A 211 -17.05 -18.13 14.60
C SER A 211 -17.75 -17.61 13.36
N ASP A 212 -17.11 -17.75 12.20
CA ASP A 212 -17.68 -17.42 10.89
C ASP A 212 -18.65 -18.53 10.43
N LYS A 213 -19.87 -18.17 10.06
CA LYS A 213 -20.88 -19.10 9.52
C LYS A 213 -20.94 -19.11 8.00
N VAL A 214 -20.34 -18.11 7.34
CA VAL A 214 -20.25 -17.99 5.88
C VAL A 214 -19.08 -18.83 5.38
N ARG A 215 -17.88 -18.61 5.92
CA ARG A 215 -16.70 -19.44 5.67
C ARG A 215 -16.24 -20.05 6.98
N VAL A 216 -16.75 -21.23 7.33
CA VAL A 216 -16.49 -21.90 8.62
C VAL A 216 -15.01 -21.86 9.02
N HIS A 217 -14.69 -20.94 9.92
CA HIS A 217 -13.40 -20.74 10.58
C HIS A 217 -13.63 -19.95 11.88
N ASP A 218 -12.70 -20.05 12.82
CA ASP A 218 -12.75 -19.31 14.09
C ASP A 218 -11.67 -18.22 14.13
N GLU A 219 -11.97 -17.09 14.74
CA GLU A 219 -11.05 -15.98 14.92
C GLU A 219 -10.93 -15.55 16.38
N PHE A 220 -9.69 -15.53 16.85
CA PHE A 220 -9.31 -14.84 18.08
C PHE A 220 -9.36 -13.34 17.83
N LEU A 221 -10.26 -12.66 18.53
CA LEU A 221 -10.43 -11.23 18.44
C LEU A 221 -9.40 -10.55 19.34
N LEU A 222 -8.59 -9.68 18.74
CA LEU A 222 -7.54 -8.93 19.41
C LEU A 222 -7.85 -7.45 19.35
N SER A 223 -7.49 -6.73 20.41
CA SER A 223 -7.49 -5.26 20.43
C SER A 223 -6.20 -4.76 21.06
N ALA A 224 -5.65 -3.66 20.54
CA ALA A 224 -4.52 -2.96 21.14
C ALA A 224 -4.62 -1.44 20.95
N LYS A 225 -3.99 -0.70 21.85
CA LYS A 225 -3.79 0.75 21.71
C LYS A 225 -2.50 1.02 20.96
N THR A 226 -2.47 2.04 20.12
CA THR A 226 -1.24 2.48 19.44
C THR A 226 -0.60 3.63 20.20
N LYS A 227 0.72 3.75 20.07
CA LYS A 227 1.50 4.91 20.54
C LYS A 227 1.70 5.97 19.46
N LEU A 228 1.12 5.74 18.29
CA LEU A 228 1.23 6.56 17.10
C LEU A 228 -0.14 7.16 16.79
N SER A 229 -0.14 8.40 16.31
CA SER A 229 -1.34 9.04 15.75
C SER A 229 -1.83 8.28 14.51
N ALA A 230 -3.11 8.47 14.18
CA ALA A 230 -3.70 7.90 12.97
C ALA A 230 -2.93 8.31 11.71
N ARG A 231 -2.36 9.52 11.71
CA ARG A 231 -1.54 10.06 10.62
C ARG A 231 -0.25 9.26 10.40
N GLU A 232 0.50 9.03 11.47
CA GLU A 232 1.75 8.27 11.42
C GLU A 232 1.47 6.82 10.97
N ILE A 233 0.32 6.27 11.34
CA ILE A 233 -0.09 4.92 10.96
C ILE A 233 -0.44 4.84 9.47
N LEU A 234 -1.21 5.78 8.93
CA LEU A 234 -1.51 5.81 7.49
C LEU A 234 -0.23 5.85 6.64
N PHE A 235 0.73 6.70 7.01
CA PHE A 235 1.99 6.79 6.28
C PHE A 235 2.76 5.46 6.28
N ARG A 236 2.81 4.78 7.43
CA ARG A 236 3.49 3.48 7.56
C ARG A 236 2.77 2.36 6.83
N SER A 237 1.44 2.38 6.79
CA SER A 237 0.65 1.37 6.07
C SER A 237 1.01 1.31 4.57
N GLY A 238 1.41 2.43 3.98
CA GLY A 238 1.89 2.51 2.60
C GLY A 238 3.30 1.95 2.35
N LEU A 239 4.02 1.52 3.38
CA LEU A 239 5.44 1.09 3.35
C LEU A 239 5.66 -0.37 3.80
N GLY A 240 4.60 -1.18 3.92
CA GLY A 240 4.66 -2.55 4.45
C GLY A 240 5.73 -3.46 3.83
N ASP A 241 6.28 -4.37 4.64
CA ASP A 241 7.44 -5.24 4.33
C ASP A 241 7.21 -6.21 3.15
N THR A 242 5.99 -6.33 2.62
CA THR A 242 5.69 -7.24 1.51
C THR A 242 5.04 -6.53 0.32
N HIS A 243 5.69 -6.60 -0.84
CA HIS A 243 5.15 -6.17 -2.14
C HIS A 243 3.90 -6.96 -2.61
N ARG A 244 3.24 -7.73 -1.73
CA ARG A 244 2.12 -8.61 -2.10
C ARG A 244 0.75 -7.95 -1.99
N PHE A 245 0.58 -6.95 -1.13
CA PHE A 245 -0.70 -6.29 -0.92
C PHE A 245 -0.50 -4.77 -0.77
N VAL A 246 -1.07 -3.99 -1.69
CA VAL A 246 -1.12 -2.51 -1.62
C VAL A 246 -2.35 -2.13 -0.79
N GLU A 247 -2.45 -2.69 0.41
CA GLU A 247 -3.56 -2.44 1.31
C GLU A 247 -3.32 -1.10 2.00
N GLN A 248 -4.36 -0.30 2.11
CA GLN A 248 -4.30 1.02 2.72
C GLN A 248 -4.96 0.95 4.09
N ALA A 249 -4.54 1.77 5.03
CA ALA A 249 -5.31 1.96 6.24
C ALA A 249 -6.46 2.96 5.98
N LEU A 250 -7.60 2.71 6.61
CA LEU A 250 -8.80 3.53 6.64
C LEU A 250 -9.00 3.95 8.08
N ILE A 251 -9.04 5.26 8.35
CA ILE A 251 -9.21 5.78 9.71
C ILE A 251 -10.63 6.31 9.86
N ILE A 252 -11.27 5.93 10.95
CA ILE A 252 -12.59 6.43 11.33
C ILE A 252 -12.60 6.79 12.82
N ASP A 253 -13.54 7.64 13.19
CA ASP A 253 -13.77 7.97 14.60
C ASP A 253 -14.25 6.72 15.36
N ALA A 254 -13.68 6.52 16.55
CA ALA A 254 -14.09 5.46 17.48
C ALA A 254 -15.15 6.02 18.44
N ASP A 255 -16.27 6.46 17.88
CA ASP A 255 -17.44 6.93 18.62
C ASP A 255 -18.68 6.12 18.21
N LYS A 256 -19.65 6.03 19.12
CA LYS A 256 -20.88 5.23 18.92
C LYS A 256 -21.63 5.58 17.64
N GLU A 257 -21.70 6.86 17.25
CA GLU A 257 -22.45 7.27 16.06
C GLU A 257 -21.78 6.76 14.79
N THR A 258 -20.48 6.98 14.66
CA THR A 258 -19.67 6.52 13.54
C THR A 258 -19.68 4.99 13.42
N VAL A 259 -19.50 4.30 14.55
CA VAL A 259 -19.56 2.84 14.61
C VAL A 259 -20.95 2.33 14.22
N ASN A 260 -22.03 2.91 14.75
CA ASN A 260 -23.39 2.49 14.43
C ASN A 260 -23.68 2.64 12.92
N LYS A 261 -23.28 3.76 12.31
CA LYS A 261 -23.42 3.99 10.86
C LYS A 261 -22.65 2.97 10.04
N LEU A 262 -21.38 2.71 10.41
CA LEU A 262 -20.55 1.74 9.70
C LEU A 262 -21.18 0.35 9.71
N LEU A 263 -21.64 -0.10 10.87
CA LEU A 263 -22.13 -1.46 11.06
C LEU A 263 -23.54 -1.67 10.50
N THR A 264 -24.38 -0.63 10.49
CA THR A 264 -25.82 -0.78 10.24
C THR A 264 -26.33 -0.05 8.99
N GLU A 265 -25.57 0.87 8.41
CA GLU A 265 -26.03 1.70 7.29
C GLU A 265 -25.17 1.57 6.02
N VAL A 266 -23.86 1.30 6.15
CA VAL A 266 -22.95 1.12 5.01
C VAL A 266 -23.30 -0.15 4.24
N LYS A 267 -23.54 -0.03 2.92
CA LYS A 267 -23.95 -1.14 2.04
C LYS A 267 -22.77 -1.85 1.37
N CYS A 268 -21.57 -1.61 1.88
CA CYS A 268 -20.37 -2.35 1.56
C CYS A 268 -20.08 -3.37 2.69
N PRO A 269 -20.11 -4.69 2.41
CA PRO A 269 -20.02 -5.71 3.44
C PRO A 269 -18.60 -5.79 4.02
N LEU A 270 -18.49 -5.95 5.35
CA LEU A 270 -17.25 -6.27 6.04
C LEU A 270 -17.09 -7.79 6.18
N PRO A 271 -15.85 -8.33 6.25
CA PRO A 271 -15.65 -9.72 6.65
C PRO A 271 -16.31 -9.98 8.03
N PRO A 272 -17.14 -11.03 8.17
CA PRO A 272 -17.90 -11.28 9.40
C PRO A 272 -17.09 -11.28 10.70
N THR A 273 -15.93 -11.92 10.69
CA THR A 273 -15.04 -12.06 11.85
C THR A 273 -14.18 -10.81 12.12
N HIS A 274 -13.91 -10.02 11.08
CA HIS A 274 -13.30 -8.69 11.24
C HIS A 274 -14.28 -7.70 11.85
N LEU A 275 -15.54 -7.74 11.39
CA LEU A 275 -16.65 -7.01 12.01
C LEU A 275 -16.79 -7.39 13.48
N ALA A 276 -16.63 -8.67 13.80
CA ALA A 276 -16.66 -9.15 15.17
C ALA A 276 -15.54 -8.57 16.03
N ALA A 277 -14.31 -8.50 15.51
CA ALA A 277 -13.18 -7.89 16.22
C ALA A 277 -13.46 -6.42 16.54
N PHE A 278 -14.07 -5.71 15.58
CA PHE A 278 -14.49 -4.32 15.73
C PHE A 278 -15.55 -4.14 16.82
N ILE A 279 -16.62 -4.94 16.77
CA ILE A 279 -17.68 -4.94 17.79
C ILE A 279 -17.09 -5.27 19.17
N ALA A 280 -16.14 -6.21 19.27
CA ALA A 280 -15.49 -6.58 20.51
C ALA A 280 -14.59 -5.46 21.08
N ALA A 281 -13.90 -4.71 20.22
CA ALA A 281 -13.11 -3.56 20.64
C ALA A 281 -14.01 -2.43 21.18
N GLU A 282 -15.06 -2.06 20.46
CA GLU A 282 -16.01 -1.01 20.87
C GLU A 282 -16.76 -1.40 22.15
N TYR A 283 -17.23 -2.66 22.25
CA TYR A 283 -17.86 -3.16 23.46
C TYR A 283 -16.95 -3.03 24.69
N ALA A 284 -15.65 -3.28 24.52
CA ALA A 284 -14.67 -3.12 25.59
C ALA A 284 -14.50 -1.65 26.00
N ILE A 285 -14.48 -0.72 25.04
CA ILE A 285 -14.41 0.73 25.31
C ILE A 285 -15.64 1.18 26.11
N ILE A 286 -16.86 0.87 25.64
CA ILE A 286 -18.11 1.23 26.32
C ILE A 286 -18.19 0.59 27.72
N LEU A 287 -17.75 -0.68 27.84
CA LEU A 287 -17.72 -1.37 29.14
C LEU A 287 -16.78 -0.68 30.13
N GLU A 288 -15.60 -0.23 29.67
CA GLU A 288 -14.61 0.46 30.49
C GLU A 288 -15.07 1.88 30.89
N GLU A 289 -15.70 2.62 29.97
CA GLU A 289 -16.06 4.04 30.16
C GLU A 289 -17.43 4.25 30.81
N GLU A 290 -18.43 3.44 30.43
CA GLU A 290 -19.84 3.65 30.77
C GLU A 290 -20.46 2.48 31.55
N GLY A 291 -19.78 1.34 31.61
CA GLY A 291 -20.17 0.19 32.41
C GLY A 291 -21.04 -0.84 31.68
N LEU A 292 -21.30 -1.96 32.38
CA LEU A 292 -21.86 -3.17 31.78
C LEU A 292 -23.28 -3.00 31.23
N GLU A 293 -24.15 -2.23 31.89
CA GLU A 293 -25.54 -2.07 31.48
C GLU A 293 -25.63 -1.37 30.12
N VAL A 294 -24.88 -0.28 29.93
CA VAL A 294 -24.81 0.48 28.68
C VAL A 294 -24.18 -0.35 27.55
N ALA A 295 -23.11 -1.10 27.85
CA ALA A 295 -22.48 -1.97 26.87
C ALA A 295 -23.42 -3.09 26.39
N GLU A 296 -24.19 -3.69 27.29
CA GLU A 296 -25.19 -4.71 26.97
C GLU A 296 -26.38 -4.18 26.17
N GLU A 297 -26.84 -2.95 26.46
CA GLU A 297 -27.87 -2.26 25.68
C GLU A 297 -27.39 -1.97 24.26
N TRP A 298 -26.23 -1.31 24.12
CA TRP A 298 -25.62 -1.01 22.83
C TRP A 298 -25.44 -2.27 21.97
N LYS A 299 -24.93 -3.36 22.56
CA LYS A 299 -24.75 -4.63 21.88
C LYS A 299 -26.06 -5.18 21.30
N ARG A 300 -27.18 -5.09 22.05
CA ARG A 300 -28.49 -5.57 21.58
C ARG A 300 -28.99 -4.76 20.40
N GLU A 301 -28.83 -3.44 20.44
CA GLU A 301 -29.22 -2.54 19.36
C GLU A 301 -28.42 -2.81 18.08
N ILE A 302 -27.09 -2.87 18.21
CA ILE A 302 -26.19 -3.14 17.09
C ILE A 302 -26.44 -4.51 16.46
N GLN A 303 -26.72 -5.54 17.27
CA GLN A 303 -27.04 -6.86 16.73
C GLN A 303 -28.27 -6.83 15.81
N GLY A 304 -29.31 -6.09 16.19
CA GLY A 304 -30.49 -5.91 15.36
C GLY A 304 -30.19 -5.14 14.08
N GLY A 305 -29.38 -4.07 14.18
CA GLY A 305 -28.97 -3.25 13.04
C GLY A 305 -28.13 -4.01 12.02
N VAL A 306 -27.10 -4.72 12.47
CA VAL A 306 -26.22 -5.53 11.61
C VAL A 306 -27.01 -6.59 10.84
N LYS A 307 -27.91 -7.31 11.52
CA LYS A 307 -28.79 -8.31 10.87
C LYS A 307 -29.63 -7.71 9.75
N ARG A 308 -30.21 -6.53 9.99
CA ARG A 308 -31.01 -5.84 8.96
C ARG A 308 -30.13 -5.38 7.80
N ASN A 309 -28.96 -4.83 8.08
CA ASN A 309 -28.05 -4.34 7.05
C ASN A 309 -27.58 -5.45 6.11
N TYR A 310 -27.15 -6.60 6.65
CA TYR A 310 -26.76 -7.76 5.83
C TYR A 310 -27.91 -8.26 4.95
N ARG A 311 -29.14 -8.29 5.48
CA ARG A 311 -30.33 -8.63 4.67
C ARG A 311 -30.54 -7.67 3.52
N GLU A 312 -30.41 -6.37 3.77
CA GLU A 312 -30.56 -5.34 2.72
C GLU A 312 -29.44 -5.46 1.66
N ILE A 313 -28.21 -5.77 2.07
CA ILE A 313 -27.10 -6.06 1.15
C ILE A 313 -27.44 -7.29 0.29
N ASP A 314 -27.92 -8.37 0.88
CA ASP A 314 -28.30 -9.58 0.14
C ASP A 314 -29.44 -9.29 -0.85
N GLU A 315 -30.42 -8.48 -0.47
CA GLU A 315 -31.50 -8.02 -1.35
C GLU A 315 -31.00 -7.12 -2.50
N MET A 316 -29.95 -6.31 -2.28
CA MET A 316 -29.29 -5.54 -3.35
C MET A 316 -28.61 -6.47 -4.36
N VAL A 317 -27.86 -7.46 -3.86
CA VAL A 317 -27.17 -8.46 -4.71
C VAL A 317 -28.18 -9.29 -5.50
N GLN A 318 -29.24 -9.76 -4.85
CA GLN A 318 -30.30 -10.51 -5.51
C GLN A 318 -30.95 -9.69 -6.63
N ARG A 319 -31.28 -8.42 -6.36
CA ARG A 319 -31.83 -7.52 -7.39
C ARG A 319 -30.86 -7.31 -8.54
N PHE A 320 -29.57 -7.15 -8.27
CA PHE A 320 -28.56 -7.01 -9.31
C PHE A 320 -28.56 -8.20 -10.27
N TYR A 321 -28.53 -9.43 -9.75
CA TYR A 321 -28.54 -10.64 -10.59
C TYR A 321 -29.86 -10.87 -11.32
N LEU A 322 -30.99 -10.42 -10.75
CA LEU A 322 -32.28 -10.46 -11.46
C LEU A 322 -32.27 -9.59 -12.73
N TYR A 323 -31.61 -8.42 -12.70
CA TYR A 323 -31.52 -7.51 -13.85
C TYR A 323 -30.31 -7.77 -14.75
N ASN A 324 -29.32 -8.54 -14.28
CA ASN A 324 -28.07 -8.83 -14.98
C ASN A 324 -27.82 -10.33 -15.10
N PHE A 325 -28.86 -11.10 -15.49
CA PHE A 325 -28.81 -12.55 -15.53
C PHE A 325 -27.68 -13.11 -16.41
N GLN A 326 -27.26 -12.38 -17.45
CA GLN A 326 -26.13 -12.76 -18.31
C GLN A 326 -24.79 -12.87 -17.55
N VAL A 327 -24.65 -12.19 -16.41
CA VAL A 327 -23.43 -12.19 -15.59
C VAL A 327 -23.34 -13.44 -14.71
N VAL A 328 -24.47 -14.12 -14.46
CA VAL A 328 -24.53 -15.29 -13.57
C VAL A 328 -23.69 -16.44 -14.13
N ASP A 329 -23.76 -16.66 -15.44
CA ASP A 329 -23.02 -17.73 -16.13
C ASP A 329 -21.58 -17.31 -16.49
N ASP A 330 -21.25 -16.02 -16.37
CA ASP A 330 -19.90 -15.47 -16.58
C ASP A 330 -19.08 -15.59 -15.28
N VAL A 331 -18.59 -16.81 -15.04
CA VAL A 331 -17.72 -17.18 -13.92
C VAL A 331 -16.28 -17.25 -14.42
N PRO A 332 -15.38 -16.36 -13.94
CA PRO A 332 -13.97 -16.40 -14.31
C PRO A 332 -13.31 -17.75 -13.97
N GLU A 333 -12.33 -18.15 -14.77
CA GLU A 333 -11.58 -19.38 -14.53
C GLU A 333 -10.97 -19.40 -13.11
N GLY A 334 -11.24 -20.47 -12.36
CA GLY A 334 -10.76 -20.63 -10.99
C GLY A 334 -11.58 -19.91 -9.90
N LYS A 335 -12.76 -19.36 -10.22
CA LYS A 335 -13.71 -18.83 -9.23
C LYS A 335 -14.91 -19.77 -9.02
N PRO A 336 -15.52 -19.79 -7.82
CA PRO A 336 -16.72 -20.57 -7.56
C PRO A 336 -17.94 -19.96 -8.28
N ALA A 337 -19.02 -20.74 -8.44
CA ALA A 337 -20.28 -20.21 -8.98
C ALA A 337 -20.80 -19.04 -8.11
N ARG A 338 -21.41 -18.04 -8.77
CA ARG A 338 -21.91 -16.83 -8.11
C ARG A 338 -23.07 -17.14 -7.15
N ASN A 339 -23.02 -16.59 -5.94
CA ASN A 339 -24.17 -16.58 -5.04
C ASN A 339 -25.21 -15.53 -5.51
N THR A 340 -26.31 -15.98 -6.11
CA THR A 340 -27.36 -15.07 -6.61
C THR A 340 -28.38 -14.65 -5.53
N ARG A 341 -28.24 -15.15 -4.31
CA ARG A 341 -29.18 -14.91 -3.20
C ARG A 341 -28.60 -14.03 -2.09
N GLY A 342 -27.34 -13.65 -2.19
CA GLY A 342 -26.67 -12.84 -1.19
C GLY A 342 -25.24 -12.55 -1.58
N TYR A 343 -24.57 -11.71 -0.80
CA TYR A 343 -23.18 -11.33 -1.05
C TYR A 343 -22.25 -12.54 -1.12
N ASP A 344 -21.36 -12.54 -2.11
CA ASP A 344 -20.30 -13.52 -2.27
C ASP A 344 -18.92 -12.84 -2.14
N PRO A 345 -18.13 -13.16 -1.10
CA PRO A 345 -16.79 -12.61 -0.94
C PRO A 345 -15.80 -13.05 -2.04
N ALA A 346 -16.14 -14.06 -2.85
CA ALA A 346 -15.30 -14.43 -4.00
C ALA A 346 -15.28 -13.37 -5.13
N TYR A 347 -16.19 -12.40 -5.10
CA TYR A 347 -16.37 -11.37 -6.12
C TYR A 347 -16.30 -9.97 -5.51
N LEU A 348 -15.91 -8.97 -6.31
CA LEU A 348 -15.87 -7.58 -5.86
C LEU A 348 -17.30 -7.07 -5.56
N PRO A 349 -17.50 -6.13 -4.62
CA PRO A 349 -18.80 -5.53 -4.35
C PRO A 349 -19.48 -4.98 -5.62
N SER A 350 -18.72 -4.23 -6.43
CA SER A 350 -19.19 -3.63 -7.69
C SER A 350 -19.64 -4.66 -8.73
N GLN A 351 -19.06 -5.87 -8.72
CA GLN A 351 -19.46 -6.98 -9.60
C GLN A 351 -20.79 -7.65 -9.19
N GLN A 352 -21.35 -7.22 -8.06
CA GLN A 352 -22.57 -7.76 -7.45
C GLN A 352 -23.63 -6.65 -7.25
N GLY A 353 -23.40 -5.46 -7.83
CA GLY A 353 -24.31 -4.32 -7.71
C GLY A 353 -24.24 -3.58 -6.38
N LEU A 354 -23.18 -3.80 -5.60
CA LEU A 354 -22.92 -3.05 -4.37
C LEU A 354 -22.02 -1.83 -4.64
N PRO A 355 -22.18 -0.76 -3.86
CA PRO A 355 -21.39 0.47 -4.02
C PRO A 355 -19.94 0.31 -3.56
N ASP A 356 -19.07 1.22 -4.00
CA ASP A 356 -17.70 1.33 -3.48
C ASP A 356 -17.69 1.90 -2.06
N ILE A 357 -16.67 1.54 -1.27
CA ILE A 357 -16.61 1.89 0.14
C ILE A 357 -16.49 3.41 0.36
N ASP A 358 -15.69 4.12 -0.45
CA ASP A 358 -15.46 5.55 -0.28
C ASP A 358 -16.76 6.35 -0.47
N SER A 359 -17.50 6.06 -1.54
CA SER A 359 -18.80 6.68 -1.81
C SER A 359 -19.83 6.36 -0.72
N GLU A 360 -19.81 5.14 -0.17
CA GLU A 360 -20.71 4.78 0.93
C GLU A 360 -20.39 5.51 2.23
N LEU A 361 -19.12 5.61 2.60
CA LEU A 361 -18.70 6.33 3.80
C LEU A 361 -19.08 7.81 3.69
N GLU A 362 -18.91 8.40 2.51
CA GLU A 362 -19.40 9.76 2.24
C GLU A 362 -20.94 9.86 2.35
N ARG A 363 -21.69 8.90 1.79
CA ARG A 363 -23.16 8.86 1.84
C ARG A 363 -23.69 8.82 3.27
N VAL A 364 -23.08 8.04 4.16
CA VAL A 364 -23.50 7.93 5.57
C VAL A 364 -22.88 9.02 6.46
N GLY A 365 -22.04 9.89 5.90
CA GLY A 365 -21.39 10.98 6.61
C GLY A 365 -20.28 10.53 7.56
N ILE A 366 -19.70 9.35 7.34
CA ILE A 366 -18.50 8.91 8.05
C ILE A 366 -17.30 9.60 7.41
N LYS A 367 -16.69 10.51 8.16
CA LYS A 367 -15.50 11.22 7.71
C LYS A 367 -14.28 10.32 7.86
N THR A 368 -13.84 9.77 6.74
CA THR A 368 -12.47 9.21 6.60
C THR A 368 -11.43 10.31 6.37
N LYS A 369 -11.92 11.56 6.24
CA LYS A 369 -11.22 12.73 5.66
C LYS A 369 -10.23 13.42 6.59
N GLU A 370 -10.03 12.99 7.84
CA GLU A 370 -9.08 13.68 8.74
C GLU A 370 -7.60 13.44 8.43
N LEU A 371 -7.27 12.70 7.37
CA LEU A 371 -5.88 12.54 6.92
C LEU A 371 -5.63 12.95 5.47
N GLN A 372 -6.59 13.65 4.85
CA GLN A 372 -6.35 14.34 3.60
C GLN A 372 -5.63 15.66 3.89
N ARG A 373 -4.33 15.68 3.62
CA ARG A 373 -3.57 16.92 3.65
C ARG A 373 -3.90 17.74 2.41
N THR A 374 -4.84 18.66 2.53
CA THR A 374 -5.01 19.68 1.50
C THR A 374 -3.83 20.65 1.55
N VAL A 375 -3.17 20.86 0.42
CA VAL A 375 -2.08 21.84 0.29
C VAL A 375 -2.51 22.89 -0.72
N ASP A 376 -2.08 24.14 -0.51
CA ASP A 376 -2.46 25.21 -1.43
C ASP A 376 -1.84 24.98 -2.80
N GLU A 377 -0.54 24.64 -2.84
CA GLU A 377 0.20 24.46 -4.08
C GLU A 377 1.11 23.23 -4.04
N VAL A 378 1.29 22.60 -5.20
CA VAL A 378 2.39 21.67 -5.48
C VAL A 378 3.22 22.26 -6.59
N MET A 379 4.51 22.44 -6.34
CA MET A 379 5.44 22.95 -7.34
C MET A 379 6.18 21.79 -8.03
N VAL A 380 6.14 21.77 -9.36
CA VAL A 380 6.80 20.76 -10.19
C VAL A 380 7.84 21.46 -11.05
N PHE A 381 9.11 21.18 -10.82
CA PHE A 381 10.22 21.82 -11.52
C PHE A 381 10.86 20.86 -12.52
N ASP A 382 11.05 21.30 -13.77
CA ASP A 382 12.22 20.86 -14.50
C ASP A 382 13.50 21.33 -13.79
N VAL A 383 14.61 20.65 -14.04
CA VAL A 383 15.87 20.92 -13.38
C VAL A 383 16.81 21.71 -14.29
N ASP A 384 17.10 21.16 -15.47
CA ASP A 384 17.98 21.81 -16.44
C ASP A 384 17.24 23.01 -17.04
N GLY A 385 17.90 24.17 -17.09
CA GLY A 385 17.27 25.36 -17.68
C GLY A 385 16.18 26.04 -16.84
N VAL A 386 15.88 25.51 -15.66
CA VAL A 386 14.94 26.10 -14.68
C VAL A 386 15.61 26.31 -13.32
N LEU A 387 16.23 25.27 -12.76
CA LEU A 387 16.98 25.34 -11.51
C LEU A 387 18.48 25.56 -11.74
N THR A 388 18.99 25.11 -12.89
CA THR A 388 20.40 25.22 -13.27
C THR A 388 20.60 26.00 -14.56
N ILE A 389 21.81 26.53 -14.69
CA ILE A 389 22.34 27.02 -15.97
C ILE A 389 22.98 25.83 -16.69
N PRO A 390 22.53 25.47 -17.92
CA PRO A 390 22.99 24.26 -18.62
C PRO A 390 24.51 24.12 -18.78
N ASP A 391 25.20 25.24 -19.04
CA ASP A 391 26.65 25.27 -19.34
C ASP A 391 27.53 25.27 -18.08
N GLU A 392 27.05 25.85 -16.97
CA GLU A 392 27.87 26.05 -15.76
C GLU A 392 27.48 25.09 -14.63
N ARG A 393 26.31 24.43 -14.72
CA ARG A 393 25.73 23.56 -13.67
C ARG A 393 25.75 24.21 -12.27
N LEU A 394 25.77 25.55 -12.24
CA LEU A 394 25.68 26.37 -11.05
C LEU A 394 24.22 26.55 -10.69
N PHE A 395 23.96 26.49 -9.38
CA PHE A 395 22.63 26.63 -8.81
C PHE A 395 22.46 28.03 -8.26
N ASP A 396 21.24 28.53 -8.38
CA ASP A 396 20.87 29.78 -7.76
C ASP A 396 20.53 29.58 -6.29
N ARG A 397 21.17 30.39 -5.47
CA ARG A 397 21.00 30.30 -4.03
C ARG A 397 19.57 30.64 -3.60
N GLU A 398 18.95 31.63 -4.22
CA GLU A 398 17.62 32.12 -3.84
C GLU A 398 16.52 31.11 -4.21
N VAL A 399 16.60 30.50 -5.39
CA VAL A 399 15.64 29.44 -5.81
C VAL A 399 15.67 28.27 -4.82
N MET A 400 16.87 27.83 -4.43
CA MET A 400 17.05 26.72 -3.49
C MET A 400 16.60 27.09 -2.07
N GLU A 401 16.79 28.33 -1.63
CA GLU A 401 16.23 28.84 -0.36
C GLU A 401 14.69 28.83 -0.38
N HIS A 402 14.08 29.22 -1.50
CA HIS A 402 12.64 29.19 -1.67
C HIS A 402 12.10 27.75 -1.62
N ILE A 403 12.73 26.81 -2.34
CA ILE A 403 12.38 25.38 -2.28
C ILE A 403 12.45 24.87 -0.83
N ALA A 404 13.51 25.22 -0.09
CA ALA A 404 13.62 24.84 1.32
C ALA A 404 12.49 25.43 2.19
N GLN A 405 12.04 26.65 1.91
CA GLN A 405 10.90 27.27 2.62
C GLN A 405 9.57 26.58 2.30
N VAL A 406 9.31 26.27 1.02
CA VAL A 406 8.12 25.51 0.57
C VAL A 406 8.04 24.17 1.30
N LEU A 407 9.15 23.42 1.31
CA LEU A 407 9.26 22.14 2.00
C LEU A 407 9.04 22.26 3.52
N LYS A 408 9.51 23.36 4.16
CA LYS A 408 9.30 23.65 5.59
C LYS A 408 7.85 24.03 5.92
N ARG A 409 7.16 24.75 5.03
CA ARG A 409 5.69 24.95 5.13
C ARG A 409 4.92 23.65 4.94
N GLY A 410 5.61 22.66 4.36
CA GLY A 410 5.08 21.34 4.12
C GLY A 410 4.48 21.18 2.71
N GLU A 411 4.52 22.21 1.88
CA GLU A 411 4.06 22.09 0.50
C GLU A 411 4.98 21.14 -0.28
N PRO A 412 4.44 20.22 -1.10
CA PRO A 412 5.28 19.31 -1.86
C PRO A 412 6.01 20.00 -3.00
N VAL A 413 7.28 19.61 -3.16
CA VAL A 413 8.10 19.97 -4.32
C VAL A 413 8.45 18.71 -5.09
N ILE A 414 8.22 18.73 -6.40
CA ILE A 414 8.49 17.61 -7.29
C ILE A 414 9.54 18.06 -8.30
N LEU A 415 10.60 17.28 -8.46
CA LEU A 415 11.60 17.47 -9.51
C LEU A 415 11.35 16.45 -10.62
N ASN A 416 11.27 16.90 -11.86
CA ASN A 416 11.03 16.04 -13.03
C ASN A 416 12.05 16.32 -14.12
N THR A 417 13.03 15.43 -14.28
CA THR A 417 14.20 15.65 -15.14
C THR A 417 14.58 14.41 -15.95
N GLY A 418 15.39 14.62 -17.00
CA GLY A 418 16.11 13.54 -17.69
C GLY A 418 17.41 13.11 -17.01
N ARG A 419 17.87 13.82 -15.97
CA ARG A 419 19.06 13.45 -15.17
C ARG A 419 18.81 12.20 -14.33
N SER A 420 19.89 11.57 -13.87
CA SER A 420 19.87 10.42 -12.98
C SER A 420 19.56 10.80 -11.52
N ILE A 421 19.13 9.81 -10.73
CA ILE A 421 18.86 10.02 -9.30
C ILE A 421 20.14 10.38 -8.52
N SER A 422 21.28 9.77 -8.84
CA SER A 422 22.56 10.09 -8.18
C SER A 422 22.96 11.54 -8.43
N TRP A 423 22.71 12.06 -9.63
CA TRP A 423 22.95 13.46 -9.93
C TRP A 423 22.07 14.37 -9.05
N LEU A 424 20.77 14.05 -8.90
CA LEU A 424 19.86 14.84 -8.03
C LEU A 424 20.29 14.78 -6.56
N GLN A 425 20.75 13.62 -6.08
CA GLN A 425 21.28 13.46 -4.72
C GLN A 425 22.48 14.38 -4.49
N GLU A 426 23.48 14.29 -5.37
CA GLU A 426 24.73 15.04 -5.24
C GLU A 426 24.55 16.54 -5.45
N LYS A 427 23.67 16.94 -6.38
CA LYS A 427 23.57 18.32 -6.82
C LYS A 427 22.43 19.09 -6.18
N ILE A 428 21.30 18.45 -5.87
CA ILE A 428 20.15 19.12 -5.26
C ILE A 428 20.11 18.86 -3.77
N VAL A 429 19.99 17.59 -3.39
CA VAL A 429 19.73 17.20 -1.99
C VAL A 429 20.88 17.62 -1.09
N ALA A 430 22.14 17.36 -1.49
CA ALA A 430 23.31 17.80 -0.74
C ALA A 430 23.36 19.33 -0.55
N ARG A 431 22.90 20.12 -1.54
CA ARG A 431 22.84 21.59 -1.42
C ARG A 431 21.74 22.05 -0.48
N LEU A 432 20.55 21.43 -0.53
CA LEU A 432 19.48 21.70 0.44
C LEU A 432 19.97 21.50 1.88
N TYR A 433 20.74 20.42 2.14
CA TYR A 433 21.36 20.18 3.44
C TYR A 433 22.44 21.20 3.81
N HIS A 434 23.44 21.39 2.95
CA HIS A 434 24.70 22.06 3.32
C HIS A 434 24.73 23.57 3.04
N ALA A 435 24.02 24.04 2.01
CA ALA A 435 24.09 25.44 1.57
C ALA A 435 22.92 26.30 2.08
N HIS A 436 21.78 25.68 2.40
CA HIS A 436 20.53 26.41 2.71
C HIS A 436 19.99 26.17 4.12
N ASN A 437 20.81 25.57 4.99
CA ASN A 437 20.53 25.38 6.41
C ASN A 437 19.14 24.78 6.66
N LEU A 438 18.78 23.74 5.89
CA LEU A 438 17.64 22.88 6.18
C LEU A 438 17.97 22.05 7.42
N THR A 439 17.96 22.70 8.57
CA THR A 439 18.28 22.11 9.88
C THR A 439 17.23 21.08 10.29
N ASP A 440 15.99 21.32 9.91
CA ASP A 440 14.91 20.35 10.01
C ASP A 440 14.89 19.48 8.76
N VAL A 441 15.59 18.35 8.85
CA VAL A 441 15.67 17.37 7.77
C VAL A 441 14.32 16.74 7.46
N THR A 442 13.37 16.74 8.41
CA THR A 442 12.04 16.13 8.23
C THR A 442 11.22 16.81 7.13
N ALA A 443 11.51 18.08 6.82
CA ALA A 443 10.90 18.81 5.72
C ALA A 443 11.11 18.12 4.34
N LEU A 444 12.17 17.33 4.18
CA LEU A 444 12.45 16.59 2.95
C LEU A 444 11.41 15.50 2.65
N GLN A 445 10.59 15.09 3.63
CA GLN A 445 9.46 14.18 3.38
C GLN A 445 8.49 14.71 2.29
N ASN A 446 8.52 16.03 2.02
CA ASN A 446 7.72 16.70 1.02
C ASN A 446 8.43 16.86 -0.34
N LEU A 447 9.66 16.36 -0.49
CA LEU A 447 10.40 16.37 -1.74
C LEU A 447 10.23 15.03 -2.48
N PHE A 448 9.86 15.08 -3.75
CA PHE A 448 9.83 13.90 -4.62
C PHE A 448 10.67 14.12 -5.87
N MET A 449 11.54 13.17 -6.18
CA MET A 449 12.48 13.28 -7.29
C MET A 449 12.17 12.24 -8.34
N ILE A 450 11.89 12.68 -9.55
CA ILE A 450 11.62 11.85 -10.71
C ILE A 450 12.73 12.10 -11.73
N ALA A 451 13.46 11.04 -12.02
CA ALA A 451 14.60 11.01 -12.91
C ALA A 451 14.25 10.30 -14.21
N GLU A 452 15.10 10.47 -15.21
CA GLU A 452 15.02 9.72 -16.48
C GLU A 452 13.60 9.76 -17.09
N LYS A 453 12.95 10.93 -17.02
CA LYS A 453 11.60 11.19 -17.56
C LYS A 453 10.54 10.19 -17.06
N GLY A 454 10.66 9.77 -15.79
CA GLY A 454 9.70 8.88 -15.13
C GLY A 454 10.12 7.41 -15.05
N GLY A 455 11.25 7.03 -15.63
CA GLY A 455 11.78 5.67 -15.53
C GLY A 455 12.39 5.33 -14.17
N ALA A 456 12.82 6.34 -13.41
CA ALA A 456 13.35 6.19 -12.06
C ALA A 456 12.82 7.29 -11.12
N TRP A 457 12.68 7.00 -9.83
CA TRP A 457 12.26 7.99 -8.84
C TRP A 457 12.77 7.66 -7.44
N MET A 458 12.73 8.65 -6.55
CA MET A 458 13.11 8.49 -5.16
C MET A 458 12.40 9.53 -4.28
N GLY A 459 12.02 9.11 -3.07
CA GLY A 459 11.42 9.99 -2.07
C GLY A 459 12.18 9.95 -0.74
N PHE A 460 11.54 10.56 0.25
CA PHE A 460 11.97 10.58 1.65
C PHE A 460 10.84 10.10 2.55
N ASN A 461 11.22 9.55 3.71
CA ASN A 461 10.28 9.18 4.77
C ASN A 461 9.99 10.35 5.73
N GLU A 462 9.10 10.16 6.70
CA GLU A 462 8.70 11.19 7.70
C GLU A 462 9.86 11.78 8.51
N ARG A 463 10.95 11.02 8.66
CA ARG A 463 12.17 11.51 9.34
C ARG A 463 13.06 12.33 8.43
N GLY A 464 12.64 12.56 7.17
CA GLY A 464 13.45 13.21 6.16
C GLY A 464 14.62 12.36 5.67
N LEU A 465 14.56 11.04 5.91
CA LEU A 465 15.58 10.11 5.44
C LEU A 465 15.17 9.59 4.06
N MET A 466 16.14 9.63 3.16
CA MET A 466 16.00 9.19 1.79
C MET A 466 15.73 7.68 1.70
N ASP A 467 14.99 7.26 0.68
CA ASP A 467 14.83 5.83 0.40
C ASP A 467 16.21 5.17 0.22
N PRO A 468 16.41 3.93 0.71
CA PRO A 468 17.71 3.28 0.70
C PRO A 468 18.23 2.96 -0.70
N VAL A 469 17.33 2.82 -1.68
CA VAL A 469 17.66 2.55 -3.09
C VAL A 469 16.65 3.30 -3.99
N PRO A 470 17.09 3.90 -5.11
CA PRO A 470 16.18 4.46 -6.10
C PRO A 470 15.22 3.40 -6.66
N HIS A 471 13.97 3.79 -6.88
CA HIS A 471 12.99 2.95 -7.55
C HIS A 471 13.17 3.04 -9.07
N ARG A 472 12.88 1.96 -9.78
CA ARG A 472 12.89 1.90 -11.25
C ARG A 472 11.65 1.20 -11.76
N ASP A 473 11.13 1.66 -12.90
CA ASP A 473 10.05 0.98 -13.59
C ASP A 473 10.60 -0.03 -14.61
N ALA A 474 10.51 -1.31 -14.24
CA ALA A 474 10.97 -2.40 -15.08
C ALA A 474 10.22 -2.50 -16.43
N SER A 475 9.00 -1.97 -16.54
CA SER A 475 8.20 -2.03 -17.78
C SER A 475 8.70 -1.06 -18.86
N VAL A 476 9.41 0.00 -18.47
CA VAL A 476 9.98 0.99 -19.39
C VAL A 476 11.51 0.99 -19.40
N SER A 477 12.14 0.14 -18.61
CA SER A 477 13.59 0.04 -18.49
C SER A 477 14.23 -0.67 -19.69
N VAL A 478 15.36 -0.16 -20.17
CA VAL A 478 16.14 -0.79 -21.24
C VAL A 478 16.81 -2.07 -20.73
N PRO A 479 16.78 -3.19 -21.49
CA PRO A 479 17.40 -4.45 -21.08
C PRO A 479 18.90 -4.32 -20.77
N GLU A 480 19.36 -4.96 -19.69
CA GLU A 480 20.77 -4.95 -19.27
C GLU A 480 21.73 -5.48 -20.36
N SER A 481 21.26 -6.44 -21.17
CA SER A 481 22.02 -6.96 -22.31
C SER A 481 22.30 -5.88 -23.37
N LEU A 482 21.34 -5.00 -23.62
CA LEU A 482 21.50 -3.87 -24.53
C LEU A 482 22.43 -2.81 -23.94
N GLN A 483 22.30 -2.51 -22.64
CA GLN A 483 23.20 -1.59 -21.94
C GLN A 483 24.66 -2.03 -22.08
N LYS A 484 24.94 -3.32 -21.85
CA LYS A 484 26.30 -3.88 -21.99
C LYS A 484 26.83 -3.72 -23.42
N LYS A 485 26.03 -4.05 -24.44
CA LYS A 485 26.43 -3.92 -25.86
C LYS A 485 26.71 -2.47 -26.23
N VAL A 486 25.88 -1.52 -25.78
CA VAL A 486 26.12 -0.10 -26.06
C VAL A 486 27.36 0.40 -25.36
N ARG A 487 27.60 -0.01 -24.11
CA ARG A 487 28.84 0.31 -23.37
C ARG A 487 30.09 -0.15 -24.14
N GLU A 488 30.07 -1.38 -24.65
CA GLU A 488 31.18 -1.93 -25.46
C GLU A 488 31.37 -1.11 -26.75
N ILE A 489 30.30 -0.81 -27.49
CA ILE A 489 30.36 0.03 -28.70
C ILE A 489 30.96 1.42 -28.41
N VAL A 490 30.51 2.08 -27.34
CA VAL A 490 31.00 3.42 -27.00
C VAL A 490 32.48 3.37 -26.63
N SER A 491 32.88 2.40 -25.81
CA SER A 491 34.28 2.19 -25.41
C SER A 491 35.19 1.93 -26.61
N ASP A 492 34.76 1.08 -27.56
CA ASP A 492 35.60 0.62 -28.66
C ASP A 492 35.65 1.61 -29.83
N GLU A 493 34.53 2.28 -30.12
CA GLU A 493 34.36 3.05 -31.36
C GLU A 493 34.24 4.58 -31.14
N PHE A 494 33.85 5.04 -29.94
CA PHE A 494 33.44 6.44 -29.70
C PHE A 494 34.10 7.12 -28.50
N ALA A 495 34.99 6.44 -27.76
CA ALA A 495 35.60 6.92 -26.53
C ALA A 495 36.34 8.27 -26.64
N ASN A 496 36.76 8.67 -27.85
CA ASN A 496 37.43 9.95 -28.09
C ASN A 496 36.48 11.15 -27.99
N THR A 497 35.19 10.96 -28.27
CA THR A 497 34.20 12.05 -28.31
C THR A 497 33.10 11.91 -27.26
N MET A 498 32.86 10.68 -26.77
CA MET A 498 31.71 10.36 -25.94
C MET A 498 32.06 9.30 -24.90
N PHE A 499 31.28 9.28 -23.82
CA PHE A 499 31.33 8.25 -22.80
C PHE A 499 29.94 7.72 -22.48
N PHE A 500 29.87 6.50 -21.96
CA PHE A 500 28.64 5.88 -21.48
C PHE A 500 28.35 6.38 -20.06
N ASP A 501 27.17 6.95 -19.82
CA ASP A 501 26.76 7.38 -18.49
C ASP A 501 26.28 6.18 -17.65
N GLU A 502 27.10 5.81 -16.67
CA GLU A 502 26.83 4.67 -15.77
C GLU A 502 25.78 4.99 -14.70
N THR A 503 25.30 6.22 -14.61
CA THR A 503 24.40 6.65 -13.53
C THR A 503 22.92 6.46 -13.83
N LYS A 504 22.53 6.33 -15.10
CA LYS A 504 21.14 6.10 -15.50
C LYS A 504 20.77 4.62 -15.42
N VAL A 505 19.61 4.32 -14.85
CA VAL A 505 19.21 2.95 -14.49
C VAL A 505 18.03 2.40 -15.28
N SER A 506 17.27 3.26 -15.95
CA SER A 506 16.10 2.91 -16.76
C SER A 506 16.33 3.17 -18.25
N MET A 507 17.21 4.12 -18.60
CA MET A 507 17.60 4.43 -19.98
C MET A 507 19.12 4.35 -20.17
N ILE A 508 19.55 4.26 -21.43
CA ILE A 508 20.96 4.40 -21.80
C ILE A 508 21.20 5.85 -22.20
N SER A 509 22.30 6.43 -21.71
CA SER A 509 22.76 7.75 -22.16
C SER A 509 24.22 7.66 -22.56
N VAL A 510 24.53 8.15 -23.75
CA VAL A 510 25.89 8.34 -24.23
C VAL A 510 26.14 9.83 -24.32
N GLU A 511 26.96 10.36 -23.41
CA GLU A 511 27.21 11.79 -23.26
C GLU A 511 28.51 12.22 -23.94
N MET A 512 28.56 13.49 -24.32
CA MET A 512 29.75 14.16 -24.83
C MET A 512 30.85 14.18 -23.76
N ASN A 513 32.09 13.89 -24.16
CA ASN A 513 33.23 13.98 -23.24
C ASN A 513 33.40 15.39 -22.67
N GLU A 514 33.76 15.45 -21.39
CA GLU A 514 34.11 16.71 -20.74
C GLU A 514 35.32 17.36 -21.44
N GLY A 515 35.22 18.67 -21.72
CA GLY A 515 36.27 19.43 -22.40
C GLY A 515 36.08 19.62 -23.91
N ILE A 516 35.06 19.01 -24.52
CA ILE A 516 34.63 19.38 -25.87
C ILE A 516 33.87 20.71 -25.80
N ASP A 517 34.41 21.73 -26.47
CA ASP A 517 33.79 23.05 -26.61
C ASP A 517 33.03 23.14 -27.93
N LEU A 518 31.70 23.09 -27.86
CA LEU A 518 30.83 23.23 -29.03
C LEU A 518 30.88 24.61 -29.68
N LYS A 519 31.52 25.61 -29.07
CA LYS A 519 31.79 26.91 -29.72
C LYS A 519 33.00 26.87 -30.64
N ASN A 520 33.84 25.84 -30.52
CA ASN A 520 34.93 25.58 -31.45
C ASN A 520 34.41 24.75 -32.63
N PRO A 521 34.40 25.30 -33.87
CA PRO A 521 33.83 24.61 -35.03
C PRO A 521 34.44 23.22 -35.30
N GLU A 522 35.75 23.03 -35.08
CA GLU A 522 36.41 21.74 -35.32
C GLU A 522 35.96 20.67 -34.33
N GLN A 523 35.80 21.06 -33.05
CA GLN A 523 35.36 20.15 -32.00
C GLN A 523 33.86 19.86 -32.09
N GLU A 524 33.06 20.87 -32.46
CA GLU A 524 31.65 20.70 -32.76
C GLU A 524 31.47 19.72 -33.92
N GLU A 525 32.16 19.92 -35.05
CA GLU A 525 32.08 19.04 -36.21
C GLU A 525 32.46 17.59 -35.84
N MET A 526 33.58 17.41 -35.14
CA MET A 526 34.04 16.11 -34.64
C MET A 526 32.98 15.40 -33.79
N PHE A 527 32.39 16.10 -32.81
CA PHE A 527 31.35 15.52 -31.96
C PHE A 527 30.08 15.19 -32.75
N ARG A 528 29.60 16.11 -33.60
CA ARG A 528 28.38 15.94 -34.39
C ARG A 528 28.51 14.79 -35.39
N GLU A 529 29.66 14.62 -36.03
CA GLU A 529 29.94 13.47 -36.89
C GLU A 529 29.98 12.16 -36.11
N GLY A 530 30.65 12.15 -34.95
CA GLY A 530 30.64 11.03 -34.02
C GLY A 530 29.22 10.64 -33.60
N GLN A 531 28.38 11.64 -33.28
CA GLN A 531 27.00 11.44 -32.84
C GLN A 531 26.14 10.82 -33.94
N LYS A 532 26.27 11.32 -35.19
CA LYS A 532 25.58 10.75 -36.35
C LYS A 532 25.98 9.29 -36.58
N ARG A 533 27.28 8.99 -36.50
CA ARG A 533 27.78 7.61 -36.61
C ARG A 533 27.26 6.70 -35.50
N LEU A 534 27.24 7.19 -34.26
CA LEU A 534 26.69 6.47 -33.12
C LEU A 534 25.20 6.17 -33.33
N VAL A 535 24.40 7.16 -33.73
CA VAL A 535 22.96 6.98 -33.98
C VAL A 535 22.72 5.89 -35.02
N GLU A 536 23.45 5.87 -36.13
CA GLU A 536 23.30 4.80 -37.13
C GLU A 536 23.73 3.43 -36.59
N ARG A 537 24.80 3.38 -35.80
CA ARG A 537 25.26 2.14 -35.14
C ARG A 537 24.20 1.61 -34.17
N LEU A 538 23.59 2.49 -33.37
CA LEU A 538 22.55 2.15 -32.40
C LEU A 538 21.25 1.72 -33.10
N LYS A 539 20.85 2.36 -34.20
CA LYS A 539 19.69 1.92 -35.00
C LYS A 539 19.85 0.49 -35.51
N GLN A 540 21.03 0.16 -36.03
CA GLN A 540 21.35 -1.20 -36.48
C GLN A 540 21.28 -2.21 -35.33
N LEU A 541 21.83 -1.84 -34.17
CA LEU A 541 21.78 -2.67 -32.96
C LEU A 541 20.34 -2.91 -32.48
N LEU A 542 19.53 -1.86 -32.34
CA LEU A 542 18.13 -2.01 -31.92
C LEU A 542 17.34 -2.92 -32.86
N LYS A 543 17.56 -2.78 -34.17
CA LYS A 543 16.90 -3.63 -35.17
C LYS A 543 17.36 -5.08 -35.10
N SER A 544 18.65 -5.34 -34.88
CA SER A 544 19.16 -6.72 -34.74
C SER A 544 18.66 -7.41 -33.47
N GLU A 545 18.37 -6.65 -32.42
CA GLU A 545 17.80 -7.16 -31.16
C GLU A 545 16.27 -7.20 -31.17
N GLY A 546 15.61 -6.67 -32.22
CA GLY A 546 14.15 -6.58 -32.30
C GLY A 546 13.52 -5.60 -31.31
N LEU A 547 14.25 -4.54 -30.92
CA LEU A 547 13.85 -3.56 -29.90
C LEU A 547 13.45 -2.19 -30.48
N ASP A 548 13.50 -2.02 -31.80
CA ASP A 548 13.20 -0.76 -32.50
C ASP A 548 11.71 -0.38 -32.51
N THR A 549 10.82 -1.32 -32.16
CA THR A 549 9.39 -1.08 -31.97
C THR A 549 9.07 -0.37 -30.66
N ASP A 550 9.82 -0.66 -29.60
CA ASP A 550 9.51 -0.20 -28.24
C ASP A 550 10.46 0.90 -27.75
N LEU A 551 11.69 0.92 -28.28
CA LEU A 551 12.72 1.90 -27.92
C LEU A 551 12.90 2.95 -29.02
N LYS A 552 13.29 4.16 -28.61
CA LYS A 552 13.70 5.25 -29.51
C LYS A 552 15.10 5.74 -29.15
N ILE A 553 15.81 6.21 -30.17
CA ILE A 553 17.09 6.92 -30.02
C ILE A 553 16.77 8.41 -30.10
N ASP A 554 17.23 9.16 -29.11
CA ASP A 554 16.91 10.58 -28.91
C ASP A 554 18.22 11.37 -28.79
N PRO A 555 18.82 11.80 -29.92
CA PRO A 555 20.02 12.63 -29.91
C PRO A 555 19.67 14.06 -29.49
N THR A 556 20.40 14.58 -28.52
CA THR A 556 20.32 15.96 -28.02
C THR A 556 21.60 16.74 -28.31
N THR A 557 21.68 17.99 -27.84
CA THR A 557 22.85 18.85 -28.05
C THR A 557 24.15 18.24 -27.52
N ILE A 558 24.11 17.49 -26.42
CA ILE A 558 25.31 16.96 -25.73
C ILE A 558 25.22 15.46 -25.39
N ALA A 559 24.15 14.78 -25.77
CA ALA A 559 23.96 13.37 -25.44
C ALA A 559 23.18 12.62 -26.53
N THR A 560 23.23 11.30 -26.49
CA THR A 560 22.38 10.41 -27.28
C THR A 560 21.74 9.40 -26.34
N ASP A 561 20.43 9.55 -26.09
CA ASP A 561 19.70 8.66 -25.20
C ASP A 561 19.05 7.51 -25.99
N ILE A 562 18.95 6.33 -25.37
CA ILE A 562 18.07 5.22 -25.79
C ILE A 562 17.07 4.97 -24.67
N GLN A 563 15.79 5.12 -24.98
CA GLN A 563 14.72 5.09 -23.98
C GLN A 563 13.46 4.47 -24.57
N ASN A 564 12.55 4.01 -23.70
CA ASN A 564 11.23 3.55 -24.12
C ASN A 564 10.45 4.70 -24.78
N LYS A 565 9.66 4.40 -25.81
CA LYS A 565 8.86 5.41 -26.52
C LYS A 565 7.81 6.08 -25.63
N HIS A 566 7.36 5.40 -24.58
CA HIS A 566 6.33 5.86 -23.66
C HIS A 566 6.85 6.71 -22.49
N VAL A 567 8.17 6.81 -22.28
CA VAL A 567 8.70 7.71 -21.24
C VAL A 567 8.71 9.16 -21.71
N GLY A 568 8.46 10.07 -20.77
CA GLY A 568 8.22 11.48 -21.05
C GLY A 568 7.91 12.26 -19.78
N LYS A 569 7.96 13.59 -19.89
CA LYS A 569 7.67 14.49 -18.78
C LYS A 569 6.22 14.34 -18.28
N ASP A 570 5.29 13.99 -19.17
CA ASP A 570 3.92 13.59 -18.89
C ASP A 570 3.83 12.22 -18.18
N PHE A 571 4.59 11.22 -18.63
CA PHE A 571 4.65 9.90 -17.96
C PHE A 571 5.14 10.03 -16.52
N ALA A 572 6.13 10.88 -16.27
CA ALA A 572 6.58 11.23 -14.93
C ALA A 572 5.45 11.81 -14.05
N MET A 573 4.48 12.54 -14.61
CA MET A 573 3.37 13.10 -13.82
C MET A 573 2.45 12.02 -13.23
N GLN A 574 2.36 10.85 -13.87
CA GLN A 574 1.64 9.72 -13.28
C GLN A 574 2.28 9.27 -11.95
N ARG A 575 3.62 9.33 -11.87
CA ARG A 575 4.37 9.01 -10.65
C ARG A 575 4.17 10.07 -9.58
N ALA A 576 4.23 11.35 -9.97
CA ALA A 576 3.96 12.48 -9.08
C ALA A 576 2.56 12.37 -8.44
N VAL A 577 1.53 12.16 -9.24
CA VAL A 577 0.14 12.04 -8.78
C VAL A 577 -0.03 10.81 -7.89
N ALA A 578 0.55 9.66 -8.26
CA ALA A 578 0.50 8.45 -7.43
C ALA A 578 1.18 8.66 -6.06
N TRP A 579 2.33 9.34 -6.04
CA TRP A 579 3.07 9.65 -4.82
C TRP A 579 2.27 10.57 -3.87
N LEU A 580 1.62 11.61 -4.40
CA LEU A 580 0.73 12.49 -3.64
C LEU A 580 -0.47 11.72 -3.08
N LYS A 581 -1.14 10.92 -3.92
CA LYS A 581 -2.30 10.10 -3.52
C LYS A 581 -1.95 9.10 -2.41
N GLN A 582 -0.81 8.41 -2.51
CA GLN A 582 -0.33 7.48 -1.48
C GLN A 582 -0.09 8.17 -0.14
N ARG A 583 0.23 9.46 -0.15
CA ARG A 583 0.43 10.29 1.05
C ARG A 583 -0.81 11.07 1.45
N HIS A 584 -1.95 10.81 0.80
CA HIS A 584 -3.21 11.53 0.98
C HIS A 584 -3.04 13.05 0.87
N ILE A 585 -2.18 13.52 -0.04
CA ILE A 585 -1.97 14.95 -0.31
C ILE A 585 -2.82 15.36 -1.51
N PHE A 586 -3.65 16.39 -1.31
CA PHE A 586 -4.55 16.92 -2.32
C PHE A 586 -4.24 18.39 -2.58
N PRO A 587 -3.60 18.72 -3.71
CA PRO A 587 -3.31 20.10 -4.05
C PRO A 587 -4.56 20.84 -4.53
N LYS A 588 -4.70 22.10 -4.12
CA LYS A 588 -5.67 23.01 -4.76
C LYS A 588 -5.19 23.43 -6.14
N LYS A 589 -3.87 23.58 -6.32
CA LYS A 589 -3.24 24.00 -7.58
C LYS A 589 -1.88 23.34 -7.80
N TYR A 590 -1.55 23.06 -9.05
CA TYR A 590 -0.20 22.72 -9.49
C TYR A 590 0.45 23.92 -10.17
N ILE A 591 1.71 24.18 -9.82
CA ILE A 591 2.57 25.13 -10.54
C ILE A 591 3.70 24.33 -11.17
N THR A 592 3.75 24.32 -12.49
CA THR A 592 4.78 23.60 -13.25
C THR A 592 5.79 24.59 -13.80
N PHE A 593 7.09 24.28 -13.79
CA PHE A 593 8.15 25.13 -14.32
C PHE A 593 8.93 24.37 -15.39
N GLY A 594 9.17 25.02 -16.54
CA GLY A 594 9.90 24.45 -17.67
C GLY A 594 10.51 25.53 -18.56
N ASP A 595 11.51 25.18 -19.37
CA ASP A 595 12.10 26.08 -20.36
C ASP A 595 11.91 25.60 -21.81
N SER A 596 11.39 24.37 -21.97
CA SER A 596 11.25 23.68 -23.25
C SER A 596 9.81 23.31 -23.58
N GLU A 597 9.55 23.02 -24.87
CA GLU A 597 8.26 22.48 -25.32
C GLU A 597 7.89 21.18 -24.59
N SER A 598 8.87 20.35 -24.25
CA SER A 598 8.63 19.07 -23.57
C SER A 598 8.06 19.23 -22.15
N ASP A 599 8.25 20.39 -21.53
CA ASP A 599 7.77 20.66 -20.18
C ASP A 599 6.28 21.03 -20.13
N PHE A 600 5.73 21.55 -21.24
CA PHE A 600 4.28 21.74 -21.37
C PHE A 600 3.51 20.42 -21.25
N ALA A 601 4.15 19.29 -21.60
CA ALA A 601 3.54 17.97 -21.45
C ALA A 601 3.23 17.63 -19.98
N MET A 602 4.01 18.15 -19.01
CA MET A 602 3.71 18.00 -17.58
C MET A 602 2.39 18.67 -17.22
N ALA A 603 2.28 19.95 -17.59
CA ALA A 603 1.11 20.78 -17.29
C ALA A 603 -0.15 20.25 -17.99
N GLN A 604 0.00 19.86 -19.26
CA GLN A 604 -1.08 19.30 -20.06
C GLN A 604 -1.62 18.00 -19.47
N HIS A 605 -0.75 17.12 -18.98
CA HIS A 605 -1.16 15.86 -18.33
C HIS A 605 -2.01 16.13 -17.08
N LEU A 606 -1.56 17.05 -16.22
CA LEU A 606 -2.29 17.42 -15.00
C LEU A 606 -3.63 18.10 -15.30
N HIS A 607 -3.65 18.98 -16.31
CA HIS A 607 -4.85 19.68 -16.75
C HIS A 607 -5.90 18.71 -17.34
N GLN A 608 -5.46 17.77 -18.19
CA GLN A 608 -6.34 16.73 -18.75
C GLN A 608 -6.91 15.80 -17.67
N ALA A 609 -6.17 15.60 -16.58
CA ALA A 609 -6.65 14.88 -15.40
C ALA A 609 -7.61 15.71 -14.51
N GLY A 610 -7.97 16.95 -14.92
CA GLY A 610 -8.92 17.81 -14.23
C GLY A 610 -8.33 18.67 -13.11
N SER A 611 -7.01 18.76 -13.00
CA SER A 611 -6.36 19.58 -11.98
C SER A 611 -6.33 21.07 -12.36
N ASP A 612 -6.32 21.96 -11.37
CA ASP A 612 -5.96 23.38 -11.58
C ASP A 612 -4.44 23.50 -11.76
N VAL A 613 -4.01 24.14 -12.84
CA VAL A 613 -2.61 24.16 -13.29
C VAL A 613 -2.23 25.55 -13.77
N GLU A 614 -1.08 26.05 -13.33
CA GLU A 614 -0.37 27.19 -13.92
C GLU A 614 1.01 26.71 -14.40
N HIS A 615 1.37 27.06 -15.62
CA HIS A 615 2.70 26.75 -16.17
C HIS A 615 3.56 28.01 -16.22
N VAL A 616 4.72 27.96 -15.57
CA VAL A 616 5.75 28.99 -15.60
C VAL A 616 6.76 28.61 -16.66
N HIS A 617 6.70 29.30 -17.78
CA HIS A 617 7.62 29.14 -18.88
C HIS A 617 8.84 30.05 -18.70
N VAL A 618 9.99 29.44 -18.46
CA VAL A 618 11.23 30.12 -18.08
C VAL A 618 11.96 30.64 -19.31
N GLY A 619 11.97 31.97 -19.44
CA GLY A 619 12.56 32.68 -20.58
C GLY A 619 11.61 32.86 -21.77
N LYS A 620 12.15 33.50 -22.83
CA LYS A 620 11.37 33.91 -24.02
C LYS A 620 11.48 32.86 -25.12
N SER A 621 10.55 31.91 -25.16
CA SER A 621 10.31 31.06 -26.33
C SER A 621 8.81 30.92 -26.64
N ALA A 622 8.49 30.34 -27.78
CA ALA A 622 7.11 30.24 -28.27
C ALA A 622 6.31 29.27 -27.39
N ILE A 623 5.07 29.67 -27.07
CA ILE A 623 4.09 28.78 -26.44
C ILE A 623 3.52 27.86 -27.53
N PRO A 624 3.43 26.53 -27.30
CA PRO A 624 2.77 25.61 -28.22
C PRO A 624 1.31 26.00 -28.49
N GLU A 625 0.82 25.73 -29.70
CA GLU A 625 -0.60 25.92 -30.01
C GLU A 625 -1.47 24.96 -29.19
N GLY A 626 -2.66 25.40 -28.77
CA GLY A 626 -3.65 24.55 -28.10
C GLY A 626 -3.52 24.44 -26.58
N VAL A 627 -2.63 25.21 -25.94
CA VAL A 627 -2.55 25.29 -24.47
C VAL A 627 -3.81 25.91 -23.88
N SER A 628 -4.48 25.17 -22.99
CA SER A 628 -5.78 25.52 -22.40
C SER A 628 -5.73 25.86 -20.89
N PHE A 629 -4.53 26.07 -20.35
CA PHE A 629 -4.28 26.43 -18.95
C PHE A 629 -3.46 27.73 -18.86
N PRO A 630 -3.51 28.46 -17.72
CA PRO A 630 -2.69 29.64 -17.49
C PRO A 630 -1.19 29.40 -17.73
N VAL A 631 -0.56 30.29 -18.51
CA VAL A 631 0.90 30.31 -18.75
C VAL A 631 1.46 31.65 -18.33
N VAL A 632 2.50 31.64 -17.49
CA VAL A 632 3.29 32.80 -17.11
C VAL A 632 4.65 32.71 -17.78
N ILE A 633 4.99 33.68 -18.62
CA ILE A 633 6.30 33.75 -19.28
C ILE A 633 7.17 34.73 -18.50
N THR A 634 8.38 34.29 -18.15
CA THR A 634 9.37 35.14 -17.45
C THR A 634 10.33 35.81 -18.43
N GLU A 635 10.82 37.00 -18.09
CA GLU A 635 11.82 37.68 -18.90
C GLU A 635 13.22 37.10 -18.73
N GLY A 636 13.57 36.73 -17.49
CA GLY A 636 14.81 36.05 -17.15
C GLY A 636 14.90 34.65 -17.75
N LYS A 637 16.12 34.23 -18.11
CA LYS A 637 16.39 32.83 -18.49
C LYS A 637 16.89 32.05 -17.28
N TYR A 638 16.72 30.72 -17.33
CA TYR A 638 17.24 29.81 -16.32
C TYR A 638 16.74 30.18 -14.92
N ASN A 639 17.57 29.98 -13.91
CA ASN A 639 17.30 30.36 -12.53
C ASN A 639 16.78 31.80 -12.33
N LYS A 640 17.19 32.76 -13.18
CA LYS A 640 16.72 34.15 -13.05
C LYS A 640 15.24 34.30 -13.37
N GLY A 641 14.75 33.58 -14.37
CA GLY A 641 13.32 33.57 -14.71
C GLY A 641 12.50 32.88 -13.64
N THR A 642 12.99 31.76 -13.11
CA THR A 642 12.37 31.10 -11.95
C THR A 642 12.25 32.05 -10.77
N ASN A 643 13.32 32.76 -10.41
CA ASN A 643 13.30 33.76 -9.32
C ASN A 643 12.36 34.94 -9.59
N GLU A 644 12.25 35.41 -10.84
CA GLU A 644 11.31 36.46 -11.22
C GLU A 644 9.87 36.09 -10.85
N TYR A 645 9.46 34.86 -11.20
CA TYR A 645 8.15 34.36 -10.84
C TYR A 645 8.00 34.22 -9.32
N LEU A 646 8.95 33.57 -8.64
CA LEU A 646 8.85 33.32 -7.19
C LEU A 646 8.73 34.63 -6.40
N LYS A 647 9.51 35.66 -6.74
CA LYS A 647 9.43 37.00 -6.13
C LYS A 647 8.12 37.73 -6.41
N SER A 648 7.49 37.47 -7.55
CA SER A 648 6.19 38.08 -7.89
C SER A 648 5.03 37.57 -7.02
N LYS A 649 5.21 36.41 -6.38
CA LYS A 649 4.21 35.78 -5.50
C LYS A 649 4.43 36.07 -4.02
N GLU A 650 5.60 36.59 -3.63
CA GLU A 650 5.82 37.05 -2.26
C GLU A 650 4.98 38.31 -2.00
N PRO A 651 4.26 38.41 -0.87
CA PRO A 651 3.61 39.65 -0.51
C PRO A 651 4.67 40.74 -0.42
N ILE A 652 4.45 41.85 -1.15
CA ILE A 652 5.31 43.03 -1.05
C ILE A 652 5.35 43.42 0.42
N SER A 653 6.52 43.26 1.04
CA SER A 653 6.77 43.49 2.47
C SER A 653 6.37 44.88 2.93
#